data_AF-A0A1E7FUC9-F1
#
_entry.id   AF-A0A1E7FUC9-F1
#
_cell.length_a   1.000
_cell.length_b   1.000
_cell.length_c   1.000
_cell.angle_alpha   90.00
_cell.angle_beta   90.00
_cell.angle_gamma   90.00
#
_symmetry.space_group_name_H-M   'P 1'
#
loop_
_entity.id
_entity.type
_entity.pdbx_description
1 polymer ?
#
loop_
_entity_poly.entity_id
_entity_poly.type
_entity_poly.pdbx_seq_one_letter_code
_entity_poly.pdbx_strand_id
1 'polypeptide(L)'
;MQGFKFRPGACRPPIFLVISILFFFFVYCLRISSNISFIDVNSGANTSKEKETPSEKNHDKNKESSAYNASFTWNESYPIVNQITSNPKAEYANRTQFLLKPVKVMVEYKQQHSRQSLLRDPDNNNDRKFAFVTYSCPDRAGNILHNMFNSMAWAILTNRTILWHYDNYRSTEKECQQVMERSDWIAGWDEWSKKLDLKKPQAISFFDYQNEDPNPQVVIFPQIPDVIEKDKSIERNSWRDHPMNLKEYINRIQSMEPDITRRAVSLYDEGVSFLFGLLFRETFAIRILEGKDSTKSITPKGVSIALHSRHPVNGDDGSFIDEEKECLSKLLAKYYVNSPIDGELTGCHVYLMSDRKSTIDRLSAWVKTEFNCTPVIAVHETSHVQEMEHGPWSGLGFIEDIASASLARSAAVGDTKRSSFMLLAELIEYEQRVEAWRENRPTKELDICKLANRKVDGYNYGPGTPTFIRHNYRPPLAPVKAFRNYKKMHSLSQISNMDLEREYIVIDYECIVPINGTEKTVNRNNHQFFNNMIFAITTNRTILVNKTIQESPLCDGILSMRSWIPIFDSNFAIPTTWVDKSESLPTTLSESSYDGNDTTKNLFTEGIDFLYGMLFSKSFHWEPITNAVIIPTGYDPSIEFERNTIALYLDFQSTTSTNINSVLKCLEEAIDFSIPNCHIYSINAMEDDHLLRSIYQWLSDRNCNIFNSAIDNSDNTNISIADATTSDEDDENRRRRRRFYQLLRDINFASKAKTAFVGPLNSYTEIL
;
A
#
# COMPACT_ATOMS: atom_id res chain seq x y z
N MET A 1 26.13 -26.14 8.68
CA MET A 1 26.65 -24.84 9.16
C MET A 1 25.98 -23.77 8.33
N GLN A 2 25.20 -22.80 8.80
CA GLN A 2 24.48 -22.54 10.05
C GLN A 2 23.07 -22.10 9.58
N GLY A 3 22.01 -22.71 10.12
CA GLY A 3 20.63 -22.38 9.79
C GLY A 3 20.03 -21.46 10.85
N PHE A 4 19.33 -20.42 10.42
CA PHE A 4 18.48 -19.60 11.27
C PHE A 4 17.25 -20.41 11.69
N LYS A 5 17.11 -20.68 12.99
CA LYS A 5 15.91 -21.24 13.61
C LYS A 5 14.96 -20.09 13.98
N PHE A 6 13.69 -20.20 13.59
CA PHE A 6 12.60 -19.47 14.23
C PHE A 6 12.52 -19.88 15.71
N ARG A 7 12.41 -18.90 16.63
CA ARG A 7 12.08 -19.14 18.04
C ARG A 7 10.56 -19.07 18.20
N PRO A 8 9.85 -20.15 18.59
CA PRO A 8 8.50 -20.04 19.12
C PRO A 8 8.59 -19.76 20.63
N GLY A 9 8.29 -18.53 21.03
CA GLY A 9 8.23 -18.14 22.44
C GLY A 9 6.83 -18.37 22.99
N ALA A 10 6.57 -19.57 23.52
CA ALA A 10 5.47 -19.81 24.45
C ALA A 10 6.08 -20.33 25.76
N CYS A 11 5.97 -19.54 26.84
CA CYS A 11 6.49 -19.89 28.15
C CYS A 11 5.69 -21.06 28.75
N ARG A 12 6.26 -22.28 28.73
CA ARG A 12 5.68 -23.45 29.42
C ARG A 12 6.44 -23.72 30.73
N PRO A 13 5.77 -23.95 31.87
CA PRO A 13 6.42 -24.57 33.02
C PRO A 13 6.77 -26.04 32.71
N PRO A 14 7.80 -26.63 33.36
CA PRO A 14 8.33 -27.93 32.98
C PRO A 14 7.38 -29.07 33.38
N ILE A 15 6.91 -29.83 32.38
CA ILE A 15 6.30 -31.15 32.57
C ILE A 15 7.34 -32.19 32.12
N PHE A 16 7.55 -33.21 32.96
CA PHE A 16 8.52 -34.26 32.76
C PHE A 16 8.30 -35.05 31.45
N LEU A 17 9.41 -35.26 30.75
CA LEU A 17 9.53 -35.91 29.44
C LEU A 17 9.59 -37.45 29.57
N VAL A 18 8.85 -38.19 28.72
CA VAL A 18 9.10 -39.61 28.43
C VAL A 18 9.20 -39.82 26.93
N ILE A 19 10.18 -40.63 26.55
CA ILE A 19 10.83 -40.84 25.24
C ILE A 19 10.04 -41.81 24.33
N SER A 20 10.10 -41.61 22.99
CA SER A 20 10.43 -42.61 21.93
C SER A 20 10.28 -41.95 20.52
N ILE A 21 11.23 -41.82 19.57
CA ILE A 21 12.23 -42.69 18.88
C ILE A 21 11.64 -43.47 17.65
N LEU A 22 12.13 -43.12 16.42
CA LEU A 22 12.27 -43.89 15.12
C LEU A 22 11.17 -43.79 14.02
N PHE A 23 11.38 -43.88 12.68
CA PHE A 23 12.50 -44.21 11.75
C PHE A 23 12.13 -43.74 10.28
N PHE A 24 13.13 -43.27 9.50
CA PHE A 24 13.45 -43.52 8.05
C PHE A 24 12.57 -43.17 6.80
N PHE A 25 13.15 -42.31 5.93
CA PHE A 25 13.66 -42.52 4.52
C PHE A 25 12.82 -42.89 3.25
N PHE A 26 13.21 -42.21 2.15
CA PHE A 26 13.41 -42.64 0.72
C PHE A 26 12.42 -42.29 -0.45
N VAL A 27 12.88 -41.33 -1.29
CA VAL A 27 12.92 -41.16 -2.79
C VAL A 27 12.08 -42.04 -3.76
N TYR A 28 11.42 -41.41 -4.76
CA TYR A 28 11.48 -41.63 -6.25
C TYR A 28 10.29 -40.88 -6.95
N CYS A 29 10.46 -39.88 -7.83
CA CYS A 29 10.81 -39.86 -9.28
C CYS A 29 9.74 -40.33 -10.30
N LEU A 30 9.45 -39.45 -11.29
CA LEU A 30 9.08 -39.69 -12.72
C LEU A 30 7.63 -40.22 -13.00
N ARG A 31 6.86 -39.88 -14.06
CA ARG A 31 7.00 -39.15 -15.36
C ARG A 31 5.63 -39.22 -16.13
N ILE A 32 5.51 -38.50 -17.26
CA ILE A 32 4.58 -38.72 -18.43
C ILE A 32 3.19 -38.06 -18.28
N SER A 33 2.82 -36.94 -18.94
CA SER A 33 2.64 -36.59 -20.37
C SER A 33 1.44 -37.26 -21.06
N SER A 34 0.42 -36.46 -21.41
CA SER A 34 -0.43 -36.73 -22.58
C SER A 34 -1.27 -35.52 -22.98
N ASN A 35 -1.13 -35.16 -24.25
CA ASN A 35 -1.96 -34.25 -25.05
C ASN A 35 -3.43 -34.69 -25.07
N ILE A 36 -4.37 -33.74 -25.09
CA ILE A 36 -5.62 -33.83 -25.86
C ILE A 36 -5.95 -32.44 -26.42
N SER A 37 -6.24 -32.43 -27.70
CA SER A 37 -6.61 -31.30 -28.57
C SER A 37 -8.13 -31.22 -28.78
N PHE A 38 -8.59 -29.98 -29.04
CA PHE A 38 -9.78 -29.55 -29.80
C PHE A 38 -11.18 -30.01 -29.35
N ILE A 39 -12.03 -29.05 -28.94
CA ILE A 39 -13.41 -28.90 -29.48
C ILE A 39 -13.71 -27.40 -29.64
N ASP A 40 -14.08 -27.05 -30.86
CA ASP A 40 -14.63 -25.78 -31.35
C ASP A 40 -16.15 -25.79 -31.08
N VAL A 41 -16.72 -24.72 -30.50
CA VAL A 41 -18.18 -24.50 -30.51
C VAL A 41 -18.47 -23.03 -30.77
N ASN A 42 -18.90 -22.76 -32.00
CA ASN A 42 -19.70 -21.60 -32.38
C ASN A 42 -21.10 -21.68 -31.76
N SER A 43 -21.58 -20.58 -31.17
CA SER A 43 -22.99 -20.19 -31.27
C SER A 43 -23.14 -18.72 -30.93
N GLY A 44 -23.53 -17.92 -31.92
CA GLY A 44 -23.89 -16.52 -31.73
C GLY A 44 -25.25 -16.33 -31.08
N ALA A 45 -25.50 -15.11 -30.63
CA ALA A 45 -26.86 -14.58 -30.50
C ALA A 45 -26.80 -13.04 -30.59
N ASN A 46 -27.51 -12.52 -31.59
CA ASN A 46 -27.98 -11.15 -31.68
C ASN A 46 -28.89 -10.82 -30.50
N THR A 47 -28.85 -9.59 -30.00
CA THR A 47 -30.07 -8.81 -29.71
C THR A 47 -29.79 -7.31 -29.70
N SER A 48 -30.85 -6.61 -30.06
CA SER A 48 -30.98 -5.25 -30.55
C SER A 48 -31.12 -4.17 -29.46
N LYS A 49 -30.65 -2.97 -29.83
CA LYS A 49 -31.23 -1.62 -29.62
C LYS A 49 -32.09 -1.38 -28.36
N GLU A 50 -31.70 -0.35 -27.61
CA GLU A 50 -32.64 0.71 -27.26
C GLU A 50 -31.93 2.07 -27.18
N LYS A 51 -32.58 3.09 -27.75
CA LYS A 51 -32.17 4.49 -27.80
C LYS A 51 -32.85 5.20 -26.64
N GLU A 52 -32.09 5.91 -25.82
CA GLU A 52 -32.64 6.98 -24.97
C GLU A 52 -31.83 8.27 -25.17
N THR A 53 -32.53 9.31 -25.60
CA THR A 53 -32.12 10.71 -25.64
C THR A 53 -32.29 11.36 -24.27
N PRO A 54 -31.32 12.16 -23.76
CA PRO A 54 -31.58 13.04 -22.64
C PRO A 54 -31.92 14.46 -23.08
N SER A 55 -32.96 15.00 -22.44
CA SER A 55 -33.48 16.36 -22.56
C SER A 55 -32.52 17.42 -22.01
N GLU A 56 -32.39 18.51 -22.76
CA GLU A 56 -31.83 19.79 -22.34
C GLU A 56 -32.50 20.35 -21.07
N LYS A 57 -31.69 20.78 -20.10
CA LYS A 57 -32.03 21.92 -19.23
C LYS A 57 -30.82 22.82 -19.03
N ASN A 58 -30.96 24.02 -19.60
CA ASN A 58 -30.12 25.19 -19.42
C ASN A 58 -29.98 25.55 -17.94
N HIS A 59 -28.75 25.84 -17.51
CA HIS A 59 -28.51 26.68 -16.34
C HIS A 59 -27.43 27.73 -16.64
N ASP A 60 -27.90 28.97 -16.76
CA ASP A 60 -27.13 30.20 -16.66
C ASP A 60 -26.34 30.26 -15.35
N LYS A 61 -25.02 30.40 -15.45
CA LYS A 61 -24.20 31.11 -14.45
C LYS A 61 -23.03 31.84 -15.13
N ASN A 62 -23.33 33.05 -15.59
CA ASN A 62 -22.35 34.12 -15.68
C ASN A 62 -22.14 34.71 -14.28
N LYS A 63 -20.92 34.61 -13.73
CA LYS A 63 -20.23 35.68 -12.97
C LYS A 63 -18.94 35.17 -12.32
N GLU A 64 -17.97 36.09 -12.29
CA GLU A 64 -16.73 36.11 -11.50
C GLU A 64 -15.49 35.41 -12.07
N SER A 65 -14.70 36.20 -12.81
CA SER A 65 -13.24 36.15 -12.73
C SER A 65 -12.69 37.53 -13.11
N SER A 66 -12.46 38.36 -12.09
CA SER A 66 -11.68 39.58 -12.22
C SER A 66 -10.61 39.60 -11.12
N ALA A 67 -9.39 39.89 -11.54
CA ALA A 67 -8.23 40.30 -10.75
C ALA A 67 -7.42 39.19 -10.04
N TYR A 68 -6.40 38.69 -10.74
CA TYR A 68 -5.06 38.44 -10.16
C TYR A 68 -4.02 38.79 -11.23
N ASN A 69 -3.64 40.07 -11.30
CA ASN A 69 -2.42 40.51 -11.99
C ASN A 69 -1.36 40.73 -10.91
N ALA A 70 -0.60 39.68 -10.60
CA ALA A 70 0.69 39.81 -9.93
C ALA A 70 1.75 39.50 -10.99
N SER A 71 2.45 40.53 -11.46
CA SER A 71 3.62 40.39 -12.32
C SER A 71 4.74 39.74 -11.51
N PHE A 72 4.95 38.44 -11.71
CA PHE A 72 6.05 37.70 -11.13
C PHE A 72 7.21 37.67 -12.13
N THR A 73 8.36 38.22 -11.73
CA THR A 73 9.58 38.21 -12.54
C THR A 73 10.20 36.81 -12.53
N TRP A 74 10.34 36.22 -13.70
CA TRP A 74 11.00 34.93 -13.93
C TRP A 74 12.50 35.04 -13.63
N ASN A 75 13.04 34.14 -12.80
CA ASN A 75 14.45 33.82 -12.82
C ASN A 75 14.69 32.85 -14.01
N GLU A 76 15.40 33.33 -15.03
CA GLU A 76 15.69 32.64 -16.31
C GLU A 76 16.69 31.47 -16.17
N SER A 77 16.41 30.53 -15.28
CA SER A 77 17.23 29.34 -15.07
C SER A 77 16.73 28.20 -15.97
N TYR A 78 17.24 28.19 -17.21
CA TYR A 78 17.26 27.08 -18.18
C TYR A 78 16.00 26.79 -19.00
N PRO A 79 15.97 27.35 -20.22
CA PRO A 79 15.57 26.59 -21.41
C PRO A 79 16.69 26.61 -22.45
N ILE A 80 17.17 25.43 -22.87
CA ILE A 80 18.09 25.29 -24.02
C ILE A 80 17.56 26.02 -25.27
N VAL A 81 16.24 26.19 -25.34
CA VAL A 81 15.52 26.79 -26.46
C VAL A 81 15.42 28.33 -26.39
N ASN A 82 15.47 28.95 -25.21
CA ASN A 82 15.18 30.40 -25.07
C ASN A 82 16.42 31.30 -25.14
N GLN A 83 17.64 30.77 -25.00
CA GLN A 83 18.88 31.54 -25.22
C GLN A 83 19.18 31.81 -26.72
N ILE A 84 18.23 31.55 -27.61
CA ILE A 84 18.43 31.51 -29.07
C ILE A 84 17.88 32.75 -29.79
N THR A 85 17.24 33.70 -29.10
CA THR A 85 16.29 34.62 -29.74
C THR A 85 16.79 36.01 -30.17
N SER A 86 18.09 36.27 -30.35
CA SER A 86 18.53 37.63 -30.78
C SER A 86 19.45 37.77 -32.02
N ASN A 87 19.78 36.72 -32.79
CA ASN A 87 20.25 36.90 -34.18
C ASN A 87 20.18 35.59 -35.04
N PRO A 88 19.29 35.42 -36.05
CA PRO A 88 18.51 34.17 -36.07
C PRO A 88 18.89 33.07 -37.08
N LYS A 89 19.87 33.21 -37.98
CA LYS A 89 20.04 32.20 -39.08
C LYS A 89 21.41 31.53 -39.18
N ALA A 90 22.51 32.27 -39.09
CA ALA A 90 23.84 31.67 -39.24
C ALA A 90 24.34 30.99 -37.95
N GLU A 91 24.12 31.62 -36.79
CA GLU A 91 24.53 31.06 -35.49
C GLU A 91 23.61 29.89 -35.05
N TYR A 92 22.33 29.95 -35.41
CA TYR A 92 21.37 28.87 -35.15
C TYR A 92 21.73 27.58 -35.89
N ALA A 93 22.11 27.68 -37.17
CA ALA A 93 22.52 26.53 -37.97
C ALA A 93 23.79 25.87 -37.41
N ASN A 94 24.74 26.67 -36.93
CA ASN A 94 25.99 26.15 -36.37
C ASN A 94 25.80 25.50 -34.99
N ARG A 95 24.94 26.05 -34.12
CA ARG A 95 24.70 25.47 -32.78
C ARG A 95 23.80 24.23 -32.80
N THR A 96 22.83 24.16 -33.72
CA THR A 96 21.94 22.99 -33.83
C THR A 96 22.65 21.73 -34.32
N GLN A 97 23.75 21.87 -35.07
CA GLN A 97 24.56 20.73 -35.52
C GLN A 97 25.18 19.94 -34.37
N PHE A 98 25.39 20.58 -33.21
CA PHE A 98 26.00 19.93 -32.06
C PHE A 98 25.00 19.31 -31.11
N LEU A 99 23.68 19.51 -31.26
CA LEU A 99 22.70 18.96 -30.33
C LEU A 99 22.70 17.42 -30.34
N LEU A 100 22.52 16.82 -29.16
CA LEU A 100 22.22 15.39 -29.03
C LEU A 100 21.00 15.04 -29.90
N LYS A 101 21.03 13.89 -30.58
CA LYS A 101 19.98 13.53 -31.57
C LYS A 101 18.56 13.58 -31.00
N PRO A 102 18.27 13.07 -29.79
CA PRO A 102 16.92 13.15 -29.24
C PRO A 102 16.46 14.59 -29.00
N VAL A 103 17.38 15.47 -28.58
CA VAL A 103 17.11 16.91 -28.36
C VAL A 103 16.77 17.57 -29.70
N LYS A 104 17.51 17.25 -30.77
CA LYS A 104 17.22 17.75 -32.12
C LYS A 104 15.83 17.31 -32.59
N VAL A 105 15.48 16.03 -32.44
CA VAL A 105 14.14 15.51 -32.77
C VAL A 105 13.06 16.28 -32.00
N MET A 106 13.29 16.55 -30.71
CA MET A 106 12.32 17.26 -29.88
C MET A 106 12.16 18.74 -30.30
N VAL A 107 13.25 19.43 -30.65
CA VAL A 107 13.19 20.81 -31.17
C VAL A 107 12.42 20.88 -32.48
N GLU A 108 12.71 19.99 -33.44
CA GLU A 108 12.00 19.90 -34.72
C GLU A 108 10.50 19.59 -34.48
N TYR A 109 10.20 18.66 -33.57
CA TYR A 109 8.84 18.32 -33.21
C TYR A 109 8.08 19.50 -32.60
N LYS A 110 8.66 20.25 -31.65
CA LYS A 110 8.03 21.45 -31.06
C LYS A 110 7.74 22.54 -32.10
N GLN A 111 8.63 22.72 -33.08
CA GLN A 111 8.41 23.68 -34.17
C GLN A 111 7.17 23.32 -35.01
N GLN A 112 6.90 22.03 -35.19
CA GLN A 112 5.79 21.52 -36.02
C GLN A 112 4.50 21.27 -35.25
N HIS A 113 4.57 21.03 -33.93
CA HIS A 113 3.45 20.51 -33.13
C HIS A 113 3.06 21.38 -31.93
N SER A 114 3.73 22.52 -31.70
CA SER A 114 3.39 23.43 -30.59
C SER A 114 2.06 24.16 -30.79
N ARG A 115 1.55 24.72 -29.69
CA ARG A 115 0.43 25.67 -29.67
C ARG A 115 0.64 26.81 -30.69
N GLN A 116 1.84 27.36 -30.77
CA GLN A 116 2.19 28.39 -31.74
C GLN A 116 2.15 27.87 -33.18
N SER A 117 2.52 26.62 -33.43
CA SER A 117 2.36 25.99 -34.74
C SER A 117 0.90 25.84 -35.14
N LEU A 118 0.02 25.45 -34.22
CA LEU A 118 -1.42 25.34 -34.48
C LEU A 118 -2.07 26.69 -34.83
N LEU A 119 -1.57 27.78 -34.26
CA LEU A 119 -2.02 29.14 -34.55
C LEU A 119 -1.48 29.67 -35.89
N ARG A 120 -0.27 29.27 -36.28
CA ARG A 120 0.40 29.77 -37.49
C ARG A 120 -0.23 29.25 -38.77
N ASP A 121 -0.77 28.04 -38.72
CA ASP A 121 -1.21 27.30 -39.90
C ASP A 121 -2.62 26.70 -39.69
N PRO A 122 -3.66 27.55 -39.62
CA PRO A 122 -5.01 27.10 -39.33
C PRO A 122 -5.58 26.20 -40.44
N ASP A 123 -5.20 26.43 -41.68
CA ASP A 123 -5.72 25.69 -42.85
C ASP A 123 -5.23 24.24 -42.86
N ASN A 124 -3.98 23.98 -42.46
CA ASN A 124 -3.45 22.62 -42.35
C ASN A 124 -3.92 21.86 -41.10
N ASN A 125 -4.70 22.47 -40.21
CA ASN A 125 -5.19 21.76 -39.03
C ASN A 125 -6.20 20.66 -39.36
N ASN A 126 -6.87 20.72 -40.51
CA ASN A 126 -7.81 19.68 -40.95
C ASN A 126 -7.11 18.35 -41.30
N ASP A 127 -5.88 18.40 -41.81
CA ASP A 127 -5.07 17.23 -42.16
C ASP A 127 -4.20 16.73 -41.00
N ARG A 128 -4.14 17.52 -39.92
CA ARG A 128 -3.33 17.22 -38.75
C ARG A 128 -3.95 16.08 -37.94
N LYS A 129 -3.06 15.22 -37.46
CA LYS A 129 -3.40 14.10 -36.57
C LYS A 129 -3.00 14.45 -35.14
N PHE A 130 -3.77 13.96 -34.18
CA PHE A 130 -3.60 14.28 -32.77
C PHE A 130 -3.43 13.02 -31.93
N ALA A 131 -2.70 13.17 -30.83
CA ALA A 131 -2.58 12.19 -29.77
C ALA A 131 -3.08 12.84 -28.47
N PHE A 132 -4.13 12.26 -27.89
CA PHE A 132 -4.68 12.63 -26.60
C PHE A 132 -3.84 11.98 -25.50
N VAL A 133 -3.22 12.80 -24.66
CA VAL A 133 -2.29 12.35 -23.62
C VAL A 133 -2.81 12.78 -22.25
N THR A 134 -3.21 11.83 -21.42
CA THR A 134 -3.67 12.12 -20.06
C THR A 134 -2.53 12.10 -19.06
N TYR A 135 -2.62 12.97 -18.07
CA TYR A 135 -1.76 12.94 -16.91
C TYR A 135 -2.53 13.41 -15.67
N SER A 136 -2.02 13.06 -14.50
CA SER A 136 -2.49 13.54 -13.21
C SER A 136 -1.30 13.57 -12.26
N CYS A 137 -1.34 14.49 -11.30
CA CYS A 137 -0.30 14.62 -10.28
C CYS A 137 -0.90 15.32 -9.05
N PRO A 138 -0.41 15.03 -7.84
CA PRO A 138 0.89 14.43 -7.59
C PRO A 138 0.83 12.94 -7.18
N ASP A 139 -0.35 12.40 -6.96
CA ASP A 139 -0.54 10.99 -6.60
C ASP A 139 -0.01 10.05 -7.68
N ARG A 140 0.75 9.02 -7.27
CA ARG A 140 1.29 7.98 -8.18
C ARG A 140 2.06 8.54 -9.38
N ALA A 141 2.68 9.72 -9.22
CA ALA A 141 3.37 10.43 -10.28
C ALA A 141 4.36 9.54 -11.06
N GLY A 142 5.11 8.65 -10.40
CA GLY A 142 5.96 7.68 -11.09
C GLY A 142 5.22 6.92 -12.19
N ASN A 143 4.09 6.28 -11.86
CA ASN A 143 3.32 5.48 -12.80
C ASN A 143 2.71 6.34 -13.92
N ILE A 144 2.01 7.38 -13.52
CA ILE A 144 1.21 8.21 -14.42
C ILE A 144 2.12 8.95 -15.41
N LEU A 145 3.24 9.50 -14.93
CA LEU A 145 4.18 10.24 -15.78
C LEU A 145 4.91 9.32 -16.76
N HIS A 146 5.31 8.12 -16.37
CA HIS A 146 5.89 7.16 -17.33
C HIS A 146 4.90 6.81 -18.45
N ASN A 147 3.64 6.59 -18.09
CA ASN A 147 2.59 6.30 -19.07
C ASN A 147 2.27 7.50 -19.97
N MET A 148 2.29 8.71 -19.41
CA MET A 148 2.25 9.95 -20.19
C MET A 148 3.42 10.03 -21.17
N PHE A 149 4.66 9.80 -20.72
CA PHE A 149 5.86 9.87 -21.55
C PHE A 149 5.89 8.80 -22.63
N ASN A 150 5.39 7.60 -22.36
CA ASN A 150 5.17 6.57 -23.37
C ASN A 150 4.24 7.06 -24.48
N SER A 151 3.12 7.67 -24.09
CA SER A 151 2.13 8.22 -25.03
C SER A 151 2.72 9.38 -25.85
N MET A 152 3.55 10.23 -25.22
CA MET A 152 4.26 11.31 -25.89
C MET A 152 5.32 10.80 -26.87
N ALA A 153 6.14 9.84 -26.46
CA ALA A 153 7.14 9.22 -27.32
C ALA A 153 6.45 8.62 -28.56
N TRP A 154 5.35 7.89 -28.37
CA TRP A 154 4.57 7.36 -29.48
C TRP A 154 3.99 8.44 -30.40
N ALA A 155 3.48 9.55 -29.84
CA ALA A 155 3.00 10.69 -30.63
C ALA A 155 4.11 11.33 -31.46
N ILE A 156 5.32 11.47 -30.88
CA ILE A 156 6.51 11.95 -31.59
C ILE A 156 6.88 11.00 -32.72
N LEU A 157 6.92 9.69 -32.47
CA LEU A 157 7.23 8.68 -33.48
C LEU A 157 6.24 8.71 -34.66
N THR A 158 4.96 8.90 -34.38
CA THR A 158 3.88 8.87 -35.39
C THR A 158 3.51 10.24 -35.94
N ASN A 159 4.29 11.28 -35.64
CA ASN A 159 4.09 12.65 -36.12
C ASN A 159 2.71 13.23 -35.81
N ARG A 160 2.18 12.93 -34.62
CA ARG A 160 0.88 13.43 -34.15
C ARG A 160 1.07 14.61 -33.21
N THR A 161 0.24 15.63 -33.27
CA THR A 161 0.24 16.71 -32.28
C THR A 161 -0.30 16.22 -30.95
N ILE A 162 0.49 16.38 -29.88
CA ILE A 162 0.06 16.09 -28.52
C ILE A 162 -0.97 17.13 -28.06
N LEU A 163 -2.11 16.64 -27.59
CA LEU A 163 -3.09 17.39 -26.82
C LEU A 163 -3.15 16.77 -25.44
N TRP A 164 -2.68 17.48 -24.42
CA TRP A 164 -2.72 16.96 -23.06
C TRP A 164 -4.07 17.22 -22.38
N HIS A 165 -4.41 16.36 -21.44
CA HIS A 165 -5.58 16.53 -20.58
C HIS A 165 -5.23 16.14 -19.15
N TYR A 166 -5.65 16.98 -18.21
CA TYR A 166 -5.43 16.73 -16.79
C TYR A 166 -6.62 15.93 -16.22
N ASP A 167 -6.33 14.75 -15.67
CA ASP A 167 -7.32 13.91 -15.00
C ASP A 167 -7.52 14.36 -13.53
N ASN A 168 -8.64 15.04 -13.27
CA ASN A 168 -9.01 15.59 -11.96
C ASN A 168 -9.53 14.53 -10.95
N TYR A 169 -9.27 13.23 -11.17
CA TYR A 169 -9.84 12.18 -10.31
C TYR A 169 -9.32 12.21 -8.85
N ARG A 170 -8.04 12.53 -8.62
CA ARG A 170 -7.41 12.45 -7.28
C ARG A 170 -6.96 13.79 -6.70
N SER A 171 -6.62 14.72 -7.58
CA SER A 171 -6.06 16.03 -7.24
C SER A 171 -6.46 17.02 -8.32
N THR A 172 -6.45 18.31 -7.99
CA THR A 172 -6.79 19.36 -8.94
C THR A 172 -5.58 19.76 -9.78
N GLU A 173 -5.83 20.21 -11.01
CA GLU A 173 -4.78 20.71 -11.89
C GLU A 173 -3.97 21.85 -11.24
N LYS A 174 -4.65 22.68 -10.45
CA LYS A 174 -4.06 23.80 -9.72
C LYS A 174 -3.02 23.34 -8.69
N GLU A 175 -3.32 22.30 -7.91
CA GLU A 175 -2.38 21.71 -6.95
C GLU A 175 -1.16 21.16 -7.68
N CYS A 176 -1.36 20.45 -8.79
CA CYS A 176 -0.27 19.95 -9.61
C CYS A 176 0.64 21.07 -10.13
N GLN A 177 0.05 22.16 -10.62
CA GLN A 177 0.78 23.33 -11.14
C GLN A 177 1.56 24.12 -10.09
N GLN A 178 1.32 23.92 -8.78
CA GLN A 178 2.12 24.56 -7.74
C GLN A 178 3.56 24.05 -7.72
N VAL A 179 3.79 22.79 -8.11
CA VAL A 179 5.11 22.15 -8.12
C VAL A 179 5.60 21.75 -9.50
N MET A 180 4.67 21.37 -10.40
CA MET A 180 4.95 20.98 -11.78
C MET A 180 4.22 21.93 -12.71
N GLU A 181 4.87 23.03 -13.02
CA GLU A 181 4.34 23.98 -13.97
C GLU A 181 4.40 23.38 -15.37
N ARG A 182 3.25 23.41 -16.03
CA ARG A 182 3.05 22.93 -17.39
C ARG A 182 3.77 23.80 -18.41
N SER A 183 4.49 23.18 -19.34
CA SER A 183 5.06 23.89 -20.48
C SER A 183 3.98 24.41 -21.43
N ASP A 184 4.07 25.68 -21.81
CA ASP A 184 3.04 26.38 -22.58
C ASP A 184 2.95 25.98 -24.06
N TRP A 185 3.95 25.25 -24.57
CA TRP A 185 3.97 24.80 -25.96
C TRP A 185 2.97 23.67 -26.24
N ILE A 186 2.52 22.92 -25.23
CA ILE A 186 1.55 21.83 -25.40
C ILE A 186 0.13 22.39 -25.31
N ALA A 187 -0.67 22.10 -26.33
CA ALA A 187 -2.06 22.54 -26.39
C ALA A 187 -2.96 21.73 -25.44
N GLY A 188 -3.78 22.42 -24.65
CA GLY A 188 -4.83 21.85 -23.80
C GLY A 188 -5.94 21.20 -24.61
N TRP A 189 -6.27 19.93 -24.34
CA TRP A 189 -7.39 19.24 -24.99
C TRP A 189 -8.71 20.00 -24.84
N ASP A 190 -9.04 20.46 -23.64
CA ASP A 190 -10.35 21.08 -23.33
C ASP A 190 -10.57 22.41 -24.07
N GLU A 191 -9.48 23.11 -24.41
CA GLU A 191 -9.48 24.32 -25.23
C GLU A 191 -9.47 23.98 -26.73
N TRP A 192 -8.53 23.13 -27.16
CA TRP A 192 -8.21 22.95 -28.57
C TRP A 192 -9.12 21.97 -29.31
N SER A 193 -9.70 20.99 -28.61
CA SER A 193 -10.70 20.10 -29.21
C SER A 193 -11.89 20.87 -29.78
N LYS A 194 -12.35 21.91 -29.07
CA LYS A 194 -13.45 22.78 -29.51
C LYS A 194 -13.05 23.70 -30.66
N LYS A 195 -11.84 24.27 -30.60
CA LYS A 195 -11.33 25.18 -31.65
C LYS A 195 -11.12 24.49 -32.99
N LEU A 196 -10.78 23.20 -32.95
CA LEU A 196 -10.45 22.40 -34.12
C LEU A 196 -11.57 21.41 -34.51
N ASP A 197 -12.74 21.49 -33.86
CA ASP A 197 -13.87 20.57 -34.04
C ASP A 197 -13.45 19.08 -34.02
N LEU A 198 -12.62 18.71 -33.04
CA LEU A 198 -12.05 17.37 -32.96
C LEU A 198 -13.07 16.34 -32.48
N LYS A 199 -13.05 15.17 -33.13
CA LYS A 199 -13.79 13.99 -32.68
C LYS A 199 -13.23 13.47 -31.34
N LYS A 200 -14.05 12.70 -30.63
CA LYS A 200 -13.62 12.00 -29.41
C LYS A 200 -12.38 11.13 -29.70
N PRO A 201 -11.41 11.07 -28.77
CA PRO A 201 -10.24 10.20 -28.92
C PRO A 201 -10.67 8.75 -29.12
N GLN A 202 -10.05 8.05 -30.07
CA GLN A 202 -10.23 6.63 -30.27
C GLN A 202 -9.07 5.87 -29.62
N ALA A 203 -9.39 4.91 -28.75
CA ALA A 203 -8.37 4.01 -28.23
C ALA A 203 -7.82 3.18 -29.39
N ILE A 204 -6.50 3.10 -29.47
CA ILE A 204 -5.84 2.27 -30.48
C ILE A 204 -5.17 1.09 -29.80
N SER A 205 -5.36 -0.11 -30.34
CA SER A 205 -4.55 -1.26 -29.95
C SER A 205 -3.18 -1.14 -30.61
N PHE A 206 -2.10 -1.32 -29.84
CA PHE A 206 -0.77 -1.33 -30.44
C PHE A 206 -0.55 -2.54 -31.34
N PHE A 207 -1.16 -3.67 -30.99
CA PHE A 207 -1.03 -4.91 -31.74
C PHE A 207 -1.85 -4.88 -33.03
N ASP A 208 -3.03 -4.26 -33.01
CA ASP A 208 -3.95 -4.19 -34.16
C ASP A 208 -3.81 -2.95 -35.03
N TYR A 209 -2.64 -2.29 -35.04
CA TYR A 209 -2.37 -1.13 -35.91
C TYR A 209 -2.65 -1.40 -37.41
N GLN A 210 -2.73 -2.66 -37.84
CA GLN A 210 -3.07 -3.03 -39.23
C GLN A 210 -4.57 -3.26 -39.48
N ASN A 211 -5.40 -3.44 -38.45
CA ASN A 211 -6.79 -3.91 -38.57
C ASN A 211 -7.84 -2.84 -38.21
N GLU A 212 -7.49 -1.78 -37.51
CA GLU A 212 -8.40 -0.67 -37.18
C GLU A 212 -8.40 0.40 -38.28
N ASP A 213 -9.32 1.38 -38.24
CA ASP A 213 -9.26 2.58 -39.11
C ASP A 213 -7.80 3.03 -39.13
N PRO A 214 -7.10 2.97 -40.29
CA PRO A 214 -5.65 3.07 -40.33
C PRO A 214 -5.16 4.43 -39.80
N ASN A 215 -6.09 5.37 -39.59
CA ASN A 215 -5.72 6.73 -39.27
C ASN A 215 -6.79 7.58 -38.57
N PRO A 216 -7.13 7.31 -37.30
CA PRO A 216 -8.06 8.17 -36.57
C PRO A 216 -7.46 9.57 -36.41
N GLN A 217 -8.30 10.60 -36.54
CA GLN A 217 -7.89 12.01 -36.37
C GLN A 217 -7.30 12.24 -34.97
N VAL A 218 -7.96 11.72 -33.94
CA VAL A 218 -7.50 11.77 -32.54
C VAL A 218 -7.43 10.36 -31.98
N VAL A 219 -6.28 10.00 -31.44
CA VAL A 219 -6.07 8.71 -30.80
C VAL A 219 -5.70 8.87 -29.33
N ILE A 220 -6.10 7.93 -28.49
CA ILE A 220 -5.57 7.75 -27.14
C ILE A 220 -4.79 6.44 -27.10
N PHE A 221 -3.54 6.52 -26.67
CA PHE A 221 -2.70 5.34 -26.50
C PHE A 221 -3.16 4.55 -25.27
N PRO A 222 -3.13 3.20 -25.27
CA PRO A 222 -3.55 2.41 -24.12
C PRO A 222 -2.89 2.89 -22.84
N GLN A 223 -3.71 3.18 -21.83
CA GLN A 223 -3.27 3.71 -20.54
C GLN A 223 -3.12 2.56 -19.53
N ILE A 224 -2.33 2.77 -18.46
CA ILE A 224 -2.31 1.86 -17.29
C ILE A 224 -3.75 1.64 -16.82
N PRO A 225 -4.15 0.43 -16.38
CA PRO A 225 -5.49 0.16 -15.82
C PRO A 225 -5.97 1.10 -14.70
N ASP A 226 -5.03 1.82 -14.09
CA ASP A 226 -5.23 2.74 -12.97
C ASP A 226 -5.51 4.19 -13.42
N VAL A 227 -5.37 4.50 -14.71
CA VAL A 227 -5.64 5.81 -15.31
C VAL A 227 -7.00 5.70 -16.00
N ILE A 228 -7.98 6.51 -15.56
CA ILE A 228 -9.37 6.47 -16.02
C ILE A 228 -10.09 5.14 -15.66
N GLU A 229 -10.06 4.77 -14.37
CA GLU A 229 -10.71 3.55 -13.85
C GLU A 229 -12.22 3.45 -14.16
N LYS A 230 -12.86 4.57 -14.52
CA LYS A 230 -14.30 4.63 -14.82
C LYS A 230 -14.63 4.43 -16.29
N ASP A 231 -13.70 4.66 -17.22
CA ASP A 231 -13.99 4.51 -18.65
C ASP A 231 -13.75 3.06 -19.06
N LYS A 232 -14.84 2.35 -19.33
CA LYS A 232 -14.83 0.96 -19.80
C LYS A 232 -14.54 0.84 -21.29
N SER A 233 -14.58 1.95 -22.05
CA SER A 233 -14.33 1.97 -23.49
C SER A 233 -12.85 1.95 -23.86
N ILE A 234 -11.97 2.22 -22.90
CA ILE A 234 -10.53 2.14 -23.07
C ILE A 234 -10.10 0.70 -22.79
N GLU A 235 -9.61 0.01 -23.82
CA GLU A 235 -9.06 -1.33 -23.67
C GLU A 235 -7.89 -1.29 -22.68
N ARG A 236 -8.06 -2.02 -21.57
CA ARG A 236 -7.06 -2.10 -20.51
C ARG A 236 -6.10 -3.21 -20.86
N ASN A 237 -5.02 -2.85 -21.54
CA ASN A 237 -3.93 -3.81 -21.71
C ASN A 237 -3.20 -4.01 -20.39
N SER A 238 -3.02 -5.28 -20.02
CA SER A 238 -2.10 -5.60 -18.95
C SER A 238 -0.71 -5.19 -19.43
N TRP A 239 0.11 -4.66 -18.54
CA TRP A 239 1.45 -4.21 -18.92
C TRP A 239 2.37 -5.31 -19.45
N ARG A 240 2.00 -6.58 -19.21
CA ARG A 240 2.66 -7.75 -19.83
C ARG A 240 2.50 -7.75 -21.35
N ASP A 241 1.40 -7.16 -21.81
CA ASP A 241 1.01 -6.95 -23.20
C ASP A 241 1.27 -5.49 -23.59
N HIS A 242 1.99 -4.70 -22.77
CA HIS A 242 2.34 -3.36 -23.19
C HIS A 242 3.40 -3.47 -24.28
N PRO A 243 3.15 -2.82 -25.42
CA PRO A 243 3.93 -3.00 -26.64
C PRO A 243 5.38 -2.58 -26.58
N MET A 244 5.73 -1.89 -25.51
CA MET A 244 7.08 -1.48 -25.27
C MET A 244 7.84 -2.58 -24.47
N ASN A 245 7.52 -3.86 -24.55
CA ASN A 245 8.48 -4.88 -24.09
C ASN A 245 9.72 -4.86 -25.02
N LEU A 246 10.93 -4.74 -24.46
CA LEU A 246 12.18 -4.38 -25.17
C LEU A 246 12.41 -5.16 -26.48
N LYS A 247 12.06 -6.45 -26.50
CA LYS A 247 12.28 -7.31 -27.67
C LYS A 247 11.22 -7.16 -28.76
N GLU A 248 9.96 -6.98 -28.39
CA GLU A 248 8.87 -6.82 -29.36
C GLU A 248 8.79 -5.39 -29.90
N TYR A 249 9.14 -4.41 -29.06
CA TYR A 249 9.12 -3.00 -29.41
C TYR A 249 10.12 -2.65 -30.52
N ILE A 250 11.37 -3.09 -30.40
CA ILE A 250 12.41 -2.85 -31.41
C ILE A 250 12.00 -3.51 -32.73
N ASN A 251 11.57 -4.77 -32.68
CA ASN A 251 11.09 -5.48 -33.87
C ASN A 251 9.91 -4.75 -34.52
N ARG A 252 9.00 -4.18 -33.71
CA ARG A 252 7.88 -3.40 -34.22
C ARG A 252 8.33 -2.10 -34.87
N ILE A 253 9.18 -1.30 -34.21
CA ILE A 253 9.74 -0.06 -34.79
C ILE A 253 10.42 -0.37 -36.12
N GLN A 254 11.14 -1.49 -36.20
CA GLN A 254 11.80 -1.93 -37.43
C GLN A 254 10.80 -2.35 -38.53
N SER A 255 9.59 -2.76 -38.15
CA SER A 255 8.49 -3.08 -39.09
C SER A 255 7.61 -1.87 -39.45
N MET A 256 7.77 -0.74 -38.76
CA MET A 256 7.03 0.50 -39.07
C MET A 256 7.59 1.19 -40.33
N GLU A 257 6.91 2.23 -40.80
CA GLU A 257 7.38 3.01 -41.94
C GLU A 257 8.81 3.54 -41.73
N PRO A 258 9.65 3.61 -42.79
CA PRO A 258 11.05 4.01 -42.66
C PRO A 258 11.27 5.35 -41.94
N ASP A 259 10.35 6.30 -42.08
CA ASP A 259 10.41 7.59 -41.41
C ASP A 259 10.23 7.48 -39.90
N ILE A 260 9.31 6.61 -39.47
CA ILE A 260 9.08 6.29 -38.05
C ILE A 260 10.32 5.60 -37.48
N THR A 261 10.87 4.62 -38.20
CA THR A 261 12.10 3.91 -37.79
C THR A 261 13.27 4.88 -37.64
N ARG A 262 13.51 5.77 -38.61
CA ARG A 262 14.58 6.79 -38.55
C ARG A 262 14.41 7.74 -37.36
N ARG A 263 13.18 8.18 -37.11
CA ARG A 263 12.85 9.04 -35.97
C ARG A 263 13.06 8.30 -34.65
N ALA A 264 12.67 7.04 -34.56
CA ALA A 264 12.87 6.21 -33.37
C ALA A 264 14.36 6.02 -33.06
N VAL A 265 15.17 5.66 -34.06
CA VAL A 265 16.63 5.54 -33.88
C VAL A 265 17.22 6.84 -33.33
N SER A 266 16.78 8.00 -33.85
CA SER A 266 17.28 9.30 -33.41
C SER A 266 16.76 9.70 -32.03
N LEU A 267 15.52 9.35 -31.70
CA LEU A 267 14.86 9.70 -30.43
C LEU A 267 15.40 8.85 -29.26
N TYR A 268 15.78 7.60 -29.52
CA TYR A 268 16.30 6.66 -28.53
C TYR A 268 17.84 6.55 -28.53
N ASP A 269 18.55 7.40 -29.27
CA ASP A 269 20.02 7.33 -29.47
C ASP A 269 20.81 7.38 -28.15
N GLU A 270 20.31 8.14 -27.16
CA GLU A 270 20.90 8.26 -25.82
C GLU A 270 20.31 7.27 -24.80
N GLY A 271 19.42 6.37 -25.22
CA GLY A 271 18.71 5.42 -24.37
C GLY A 271 17.38 5.94 -23.82
N VAL A 272 16.57 5.02 -23.29
CA VAL A 272 15.23 5.31 -22.77
C VAL A 272 15.27 6.27 -21.58
N SER A 273 16.23 6.07 -20.67
CA SER A 273 16.30 6.90 -19.47
C SER A 273 16.52 8.37 -19.78
N PHE A 274 17.43 8.65 -20.73
CA PHE A 274 17.65 10.01 -21.24
C PHE A 274 16.39 10.57 -21.89
N LEU A 275 15.70 9.78 -22.73
CA LEU A 275 14.47 10.21 -23.39
C LEU A 275 13.40 10.61 -22.37
N PHE A 276 13.21 9.85 -21.29
CA PHE A 276 12.15 10.14 -20.32
C PHE A 276 12.51 11.35 -19.47
N GLY A 277 13.78 11.51 -19.09
CA GLY A 277 14.24 12.75 -18.46
C GLY A 277 14.08 13.97 -19.38
N LEU A 278 14.36 13.84 -20.68
CA LEU A 278 14.11 14.88 -21.69
C LEU A 278 12.62 15.23 -21.77
N LEU A 279 11.75 14.21 -21.92
CA LEU A 279 10.30 14.42 -22.01
C LEU A 279 9.75 15.07 -20.74
N PHE A 280 10.25 14.67 -19.57
CA PHE A 280 9.90 15.32 -18.31
C PHE A 280 10.24 16.81 -18.36
N ARG A 281 11.51 17.15 -18.64
CA ARG A 281 12.00 18.54 -18.61
C ARG A 281 11.37 19.43 -19.69
N GLU A 282 11.03 18.87 -20.83
CA GLU A 282 10.35 19.60 -21.91
C GLU A 282 8.86 19.81 -21.63
N THR A 283 8.26 19.02 -20.73
CA THR A 283 6.83 19.07 -20.43
C THR A 283 6.52 19.82 -19.14
N PHE A 284 7.41 19.75 -18.15
CA PHE A 284 7.22 20.33 -16.83
C PHE A 284 8.43 21.14 -16.40
N ALA A 285 8.16 22.35 -15.92
CA ALA A 285 9.09 23.10 -15.08
C ALA A 285 8.82 22.72 -13.61
N ILE A 286 9.77 22.05 -12.98
CA ILE A 286 9.67 21.74 -11.55
C ILE A 286 10.07 22.99 -10.77
N ARG A 287 9.17 23.48 -9.94
CA ARG A 287 9.45 24.58 -9.02
C ARG A 287 10.21 24.01 -7.83
N ILE A 288 11.51 24.30 -7.76
CA ILE A 288 12.26 24.09 -6.53
C ILE A 288 11.82 25.21 -5.60
N LEU A 289 11.05 24.87 -4.56
CA LEU A 289 10.76 25.82 -3.49
C LEU A 289 12.11 26.22 -2.89
N GLU A 290 12.52 27.47 -3.09
CA GLU A 290 13.78 27.99 -2.56
C GLU A 290 13.71 27.97 -1.03
N GLY A 291 14.16 26.87 -0.42
CA GLY A 291 14.46 26.84 1.00
C GLY A 291 15.60 27.81 1.28
N LYS A 292 15.54 28.55 2.39
CA LYS A 292 16.50 29.60 2.79
C LYS A 292 17.99 29.19 2.75
N ASP A 293 18.30 27.89 2.71
CA ASP A 293 19.67 27.35 2.64
C ASP A 293 19.98 26.51 1.37
N SER A 294 19.01 26.29 0.48
CA SER A 294 19.11 25.31 -0.62
C SER A 294 19.84 25.80 -1.90
N THR A 295 20.04 27.12 -2.03
CA THR A 295 20.60 27.73 -3.26
C THR A 295 22.08 28.07 -3.17
N LYS A 296 22.81 27.63 -2.13
CA LYS A 296 24.28 27.65 -2.17
C LYS A 296 24.72 26.71 -3.30
N SER A 297 24.96 27.32 -4.46
CA SER A 297 25.43 26.71 -5.71
C SER A 297 26.34 25.54 -5.41
N ILE A 298 25.80 24.32 -5.55
CA ILE A 298 26.59 23.10 -5.43
C ILE A 298 27.66 23.21 -6.49
N THR A 299 28.92 23.30 -6.05
CA THR A 299 30.02 23.41 -6.99
C THR A 299 30.08 22.10 -7.79
N PRO A 300 30.21 22.15 -9.14
CA PRO A 300 30.20 20.95 -9.99
C PRO A 300 31.27 19.90 -9.68
N LYS A 301 32.18 20.18 -8.74
CA LYS A 301 33.36 19.36 -8.41
C LYS A 301 33.16 18.42 -7.23
N GLY A 302 31.96 18.39 -6.61
CA GLY A 302 31.65 17.50 -5.48
C GLY A 302 31.02 16.16 -5.87
N VAL A 303 30.97 15.24 -4.91
CA VAL A 303 30.20 13.98 -5.02
C VAL A 303 28.76 14.25 -4.61
N SER A 304 27.81 13.91 -5.48
CA SER A 304 26.38 14.06 -5.22
C SER A 304 25.61 12.79 -5.56
N ILE A 305 25.01 12.17 -4.56
CA ILE A 305 24.27 10.90 -4.69
C ILE A 305 22.81 11.13 -4.33
N ALA A 306 21.89 10.65 -5.16
CA ALA A 306 20.47 10.60 -4.80
C ALA A 306 20.14 9.23 -4.20
N LEU A 307 19.32 9.19 -3.16
CA LEU A 307 18.78 7.98 -2.57
C LEU A 307 17.27 8.11 -2.47
N HIS A 308 16.55 7.12 -2.99
CA HIS A 308 15.11 7.01 -2.88
C HIS A 308 14.74 5.68 -2.21
N SER A 309 14.33 5.76 -0.95
CA SER A 309 13.92 4.61 -0.13
C SER A 309 12.41 4.57 0.02
N ARG A 310 11.78 3.56 -0.57
CA ARG A 310 10.32 3.42 -0.68
C ARG A 310 9.82 2.20 0.08
N HIS A 311 8.94 2.37 1.06
CA HIS A 311 8.46 1.31 1.95
C HIS A 311 7.06 0.82 1.52
N PRO A 312 6.95 -0.37 0.89
CA PRO A 312 5.69 -0.81 0.30
C PRO A 312 4.68 -1.36 1.32
N VAL A 313 5.07 -1.56 2.58
CA VAL A 313 4.21 -2.17 3.60
C VAL A 313 3.81 -1.12 4.63
N ASN A 314 2.51 -1.02 4.93
CA ASN A 314 2.00 -0.07 5.94
C ASN A 314 2.62 -0.28 7.33
N GLY A 315 2.98 -1.52 7.69
CA GLY A 315 3.64 -1.86 8.96
C GLY A 315 5.16 -1.61 8.99
N ASP A 316 5.74 -1.24 7.85
CA ASP A 316 7.15 -0.82 7.78
C ASP A 316 7.23 0.67 8.09
N ASP A 317 7.77 0.99 9.26
CA ASP A 317 7.97 2.35 9.75
C ASP A 317 9.21 3.02 9.14
N GLY A 318 9.98 2.31 8.32
CA GLY A 318 11.22 2.79 7.72
C GLY A 318 12.42 2.78 8.68
N SER A 319 12.33 2.09 9.81
CA SER A 319 13.45 1.96 10.75
C SER A 319 14.58 1.06 10.24
N PHE A 320 14.28 0.13 9.34
CA PHE A 320 15.26 -0.80 8.77
C PHE A 320 15.86 -0.25 7.47
N ILE A 321 17.10 0.24 7.56
CA ILE A 321 17.79 0.95 6.46
C ILE A 321 19.14 0.33 6.09
N ASP A 322 19.36 -0.95 6.40
CA ASP A 322 20.66 -1.60 6.23
C ASP A 322 21.05 -1.74 4.75
N GLU A 323 20.07 -1.98 3.87
CA GLU A 323 20.31 -2.04 2.42
C GLU A 323 20.70 -0.68 1.85
N GLU A 324 20.04 0.39 2.28
CA GLU A 324 20.38 1.76 1.93
C GLU A 324 21.80 2.09 2.34
N LYS A 325 22.17 1.75 3.58
CA LYS A 325 23.52 1.96 4.12
C LYS A 325 24.56 1.18 3.34
N GLU A 326 24.31 -0.09 3.04
CA GLU A 326 25.22 -0.94 2.28
C GLU A 326 25.46 -0.36 0.88
N CYS A 327 24.38 0.04 0.19
CA CYS A 327 24.47 0.63 -1.14
C CYS A 327 25.20 1.98 -1.14
N LEU A 328 24.86 2.87 -0.22
CA LEU A 328 25.54 4.17 -0.08
C LEU A 328 27.01 4.00 0.25
N SER A 329 27.36 3.09 1.16
CA SER A 329 28.76 2.84 1.54
C SER A 329 29.59 2.40 0.34
N LYS A 330 29.05 1.49 -0.49
CA LYS A 330 29.73 1.03 -1.72
C LYS A 330 29.97 2.18 -2.70
N LEU A 331 28.97 3.02 -2.94
CA LEU A 331 29.10 4.15 -3.87
C LEU A 331 30.03 5.24 -3.31
N LEU A 332 29.88 5.62 -2.04
CA LEU A 332 30.73 6.62 -1.41
C LEU A 332 32.19 6.15 -1.37
N ALA A 333 32.47 4.90 -1.01
CA ALA A 333 33.82 4.35 -1.06
C ALA A 333 34.41 4.41 -2.49
N LYS A 334 33.63 4.10 -3.52
CA LYS A 334 34.04 4.21 -4.93
C LYS A 334 34.47 5.65 -5.28
N TYR A 335 33.77 6.67 -4.78
CA TYR A 335 34.07 8.06 -5.09
C TYR A 335 35.16 8.67 -4.21
N TYR A 336 35.26 8.27 -2.94
CA TYR A 336 36.31 8.72 -2.02
C TYR A 336 37.69 8.16 -2.39
N VAL A 337 37.78 6.86 -2.70
CA VAL A 337 39.07 6.21 -3.03
C VAL A 337 39.67 6.73 -4.34
N ASN A 338 38.83 7.14 -5.29
CA ASN A 338 39.28 7.60 -6.60
C ASN A 338 39.47 9.12 -6.69
N SER A 339 39.27 9.85 -5.59
CA SER A 339 39.54 11.28 -5.58
C SER A 339 41.04 11.53 -5.39
N PRO A 340 41.71 12.30 -6.26
CA PRO A 340 43.13 12.57 -6.13
C PRO A 340 43.40 13.19 -4.75
N ILE A 341 44.30 12.53 -4.01
CA ILE A 341 44.58 12.73 -2.58
C ILE A 341 45.01 14.17 -2.24
N ASP A 342 45.37 14.96 -3.25
CA ASP A 342 45.83 16.35 -3.10
C ASP A 342 44.76 17.42 -3.39
N GLY A 343 43.52 17.02 -3.73
CA GLY A 343 42.40 17.92 -3.95
C GLY A 343 41.32 17.70 -2.91
N GLU A 344 41.19 18.63 -1.97
CA GLU A 344 40.07 18.72 -1.02
C GLU A 344 38.75 18.49 -1.79
N LEU A 345 38.06 17.36 -1.55
CA LEU A 345 36.73 17.12 -2.12
C LEU A 345 35.84 18.29 -1.70
N THR A 346 35.52 19.18 -2.62
CA THR A 346 34.87 20.46 -2.31
C THR A 346 33.39 20.31 -1.91
N GLY A 347 32.91 19.08 -1.73
CA GLY A 347 31.59 18.77 -1.18
C GLY A 347 31.18 17.32 -1.38
N CYS A 348 30.56 16.72 -0.35
CA CYS A 348 29.81 15.47 -0.46
C CYS A 348 28.35 15.74 -0.07
N HIS A 349 27.42 15.47 -0.99
CA HIS A 349 25.99 15.67 -0.80
C HIS A 349 25.23 14.36 -1.04
N VAL A 350 24.30 14.04 -0.15
CA VAL A 350 23.40 12.90 -0.34
C VAL A 350 21.96 13.39 -0.28
N TYR A 351 21.27 13.37 -1.42
CA TYR A 351 19.86 13.73 -1.50
C TYR A 351 19.02 12.55 -1.04
N LEU A 352 18.24 12.75 0.01
CA LEU A 352 17.46 11.70 0.63
C LEU A 352 15.98 11.91 0.32
N MET A 353 15.36 10.91 -0.30
CA MET A 353 13.92 10.84 -0.53
C MET A 353 13.39 9.57 0.15
N SER A 354 12.30 9.69 0.89
CA SER A 354 11.62 8.54 1.44
C SER A 354 10.16 8.83 1.74
N ASP A 355 9.34 7.80 1.77
CA ASP A 355 7.96 7.87 2.26
C ASP A 355 7.85 7.68 3.78
N ARG A 356 8.97 7.63 4.50
CA ARG A 356 9.02 7.43 5.94
C ARG A 356 9.96 8.44 6.58
N LYS A 357 9.43 9.18 7.57
CA LYS A 357 10.21 10.13 8.35
C LYS A 357 11.37 9.47 9.10
N SER A 358 11.12 8.30 9.70
CA SER A 358 12.16 7.51 10.41
C SER A 358 13.35 7.18 9.50
N THR A 359 13.11 6.84 8.24
CA THR A 359 14.17 6.57 7.25
C THR A 359 15.03 7.81 6.99
N ILE A 360 14.39 8.96 6.73
CA ILE A 360 15.11 10.22 6.50
C ILE A 360 15.95 10.60 7.72
N ASP A 361 15.38 10.57 8.93
CA ASP A 361 16.07 10.97 10.15
C ASP A 361 17.30 10.07 10.41
N ARG A 362 17.14 8.75 10.26
CA ARG A 362 18.22 7.76 10.47
C ARG A 362 19.31 7.83 9.40
N LEU A 363 18.94 7.94 8.13
CA LEU A 363 19.90 8.09 7.04
C LEU A 363 20.64 9.42 7.15
N SER A 364 19.95 10.50 7.50
CA SER A 364 20.57 11.82 7.69
C SER A 364 21.62 11.80 8.80
N ALA A 365 21.30 11.19 9.94
CA ALA A 365 22.26 11.02 11.03
C ALA A 365 23.46 10.19 10.58
N TRP A 366 23.22 9.03 9.96
CA TRP A 366 24.27 8.11 9.52
C TRP A 366 25.18 8.70 8.44
N VAL A 367 24.63 9.38 7.42
CA VAL A 367 25.41 10.04 6.35
C VAL A 367 26.33 11.12 6.93
N LYS A 368 25.85 11.88 7.92
CA LYS A 368 26.65 12.91 8.61
C LYS A 368 27.77 12.28 9.44
N THR A 369 27.47 11.24 10.23
CA THR A 369 28.43 10.68 11.19
C THR A 369 29.48 9.81 10.52
N GLU A 370 29.12 8.98 9.54
CA GLU A 370 30.03 7.98 8.96
C GLU A 370 30.86 8.52 7.79
N PHE A 371 30.31 9.42 6.97
CA PHE A 371 30.96 9.88 5.73
C PHE A 371 31.24 11.37 5.70
N ASN A 372 30.88 12.12 6.75
CA ASN A 372 30.96 13.58 6.79
C ASN A 372 30.31 14.25 5.56
N CYS A 373 29.25 13.63 5.05
CA CYS A 373 28.49 14.14 3.90
C CYS A 373 27.30 14.97 4.39
N THR A 374 26.87 15.93 3.57
CA THR A 374 25.70 16.77 3.86
C THR A 374 24.44 16.08 3.32
N PRO A 375 23.52 15.58 4.17
CA PRO A 375 22.23 15.12 3.70
C PRO A 375 21.41 16.33 3.23
N VAL A 376 20.80 16.19 2.07
CA VAL A 376 19.91 17.18 1.46
C VAL A 376 18.52 16.57 1.40
N ILE A 377 17.53 17.24 1.97
CA ILE A 377 16.14 16.79 2.05
C ILE A 377 15.29 17.93 1.50
N ALA A 378 14.22 17.63 0.75
CA ALA A 378 13.30 18.67 0.33
C ALA A 378 12.56 19.28 1.53
N VAL A 379 12.18 20.55 1.39
CA VAL A 379 11.32 21.20 2.37
C VAL A 379 9.88 20.84 2.02
N HIS A 380 9.20 20.14 2.92
CA HIS A 380 7.80 19.79 2.77
C HIS A 380 6.92 20.75 3.57
N GLU A 381 5.92 21.35 2.93
CA GLU A 381 4.87 22.05 3.67
C GLU A 381 4.01 21.02 4.42
N THR A 382 3.89 21.17 5.75
CA THR A 382 3.34 20.17 6.67
C THR A 382 1.82 19.93 6.56
N SER A 383 1.16 20.32 5.48
CA SER A 383 -0.29 20.60 5.48
C SER A 383 -1.20 19.53 4.90
N HIS A 384 -0.70 18.49 4.22
CA HIS A 384 -1.57 17.48 3.61
C HIS A 384 -1.09 16.04 3.87
N VAL A 385 -1.14 15.61 5.13
CA VAL A 385 -0.94 14.21 5.51
C VAL A 385 -2.16 13.41 5.06
N GLN A 386 -2.16 12.91 3.83
CA GLN A 386 -2.98 11.76 3.50
C GLN A 386 -2.24 10.52 4.02
N GLU A 387 -2.71 9.96 5.14
CA GLU A 387 -2.21 8.73 5.77
C GLU A 387 -2.51 7.48 4.90
N MET A 388 -2.12 7.49 3.64
CA MET A 388 -2.19 6.33 2.76
C MET A 388 -0.89 5.53 2.81
N GLU A 389 -0.88 4.37 2.13
CA GLU A 389 0.28 3.50 1.87
C GLU A 389 1.55 4.28 1.48
N HIS A 390 1.37 5.49 0.96
CA HIS A 390 2.43 6.32 0.41
C HIS A 390 3.17 7.22 1.39
N GLY A 391 2.79 7.27 2.67
CA GLY A 391 3.49 8.04 3.70
C GLY A 391 3.19 9.54 3.68
N PRO A 392 3.70 10.31 4.67
CA PRO A 392 3.32 11.70 4.90
C PRO A 392 3.78 12.68 3.81
N TRP A 393 4.78 12.29 3.01
CA TRP A 393 5.30 13.09 1.90
C TRP A 393 4.93 12.50 0.53
N SER A 394 3.86 11.71 0.48
CA SER A 394 3.30 11.29 -0.79
C SER A 394 2.69 12.46 -1.56
N GLY A 395 2.45 12.26 -2.85
CA GLY A 395 1.90 13.31 -3.68
C GLY A 395 2.86 14.49 -3.79
N LEU A 396 2.45 15.66 -3.29
CA LEU A 396 3.18 16.91 -3.46
C LEU A 396 4.63 16.79 -2.96
N GLY A 397 4.80 16.19 -1.78
CA GLY A 397 6.11 15.96 -1.17
C GLY A 397 7.05 15.13 -2.05
N PHE A 398 6.51 14.15 -2.79
CA PHE A 398 7.29 13.34 -3.70
C PHE A 398 7.83 14.15 -4.89
N ILE A 399 7.05 15.13 -5.38
CA ILE A 399 7.52 16.02 -6.44
C ILE A 399 8.60 16.96 -5.94
N GLU A 400 8.44 17.52 -4.72
CA GLU A 400 9.46 18.35 -4.08
C GLU A 400 10.77 17.56 -3.87
N ASP A 401 10.64 16.31 -3.41
CA ASP A 401 11.74 15.36 -3.29
C ASP A 401 12.45 15.12 -4.62
N ILE A 402 11.70 14.88 -5.70
CA ILE A 402 12.27 14.74 -7.05
C ILE A 402 12.97 16.03 -7.49
N ALA A 403 12.36 17.19 -7.24
CA ALA A 403 12.93 18.49 -7.59
C ALA A 403 14.33 18.65 -7.00
N SER A 404 14.46 18.31 -5.71
CA SER A 404 15.71 18.37 -4.97
C SER A 404 16.70 17.28 -5.40
N ALA A 405 16.27 16.01 -5.37
CA ALA A 405 17.17 14.88 -5.58
C ALA A 405 17.64 14.71 -7.03
N SER A 406 16.88 15.22 -8.02
CA SER A 406 17.31 15.26 -9.42
C SER A 406 18.55 16.14 -9.67
N LEU A 407 19.00 16.90 -8.66
CA LEU A 407 20.24 17.67 -8.69
C LEU A 407 21.50 16.82 -8.45
N ALA A 408 21.36 15.54 -8.06
CA ALA A 408 22.50 14.64 -7.98
C ALA A 408 23.17 14.44 -9.35
N ARG A 409 24.48 14.15 -9.36
CA ARG A 409 25.30 14.03 -10.58
C ARG A 409 26.24 12.82 -10.60
N SER A 410 26.47 12.19 -9.44
CA SER A 410 27.44 11.10 -9.32
C SER A 410 26.76 9.74 -9.38
N ALA A 411 25.72 9.51 -8.58
CA ALA A 411 25.09 8.20 -8.48
C ALA A 411 23.65 8.27 -7.96
N ALA A 412 22.94 7.15 -8.08
CA ALA A 412 21.61 6.95 -7.50
C ALA A 412 21.51 5.62 -6.74
N VAL A 413 20.76 5.63 -5.64
CA VAL A 413 20.42 4.45 -4.82
C VAL A 413 18.90 4.30 -4.79
N GLY A 414 18.42 3.11 -5.11
CA GLY A 414 17.00 2.83 -4.99
C GLY A 414 16.58 1.49 -5.58
N ASP A 415 15.29 1.22 -5.49
CA ASP A 415 14.71 0.06 -6.12
C ASP A 415 14.44 0.36 -7.61
N THR A 416 15.33 -0.12 -8.48
CA THR A 416 15.15 -0.06 -9.94
C THR A 416 13.84 -0.66 -10.41
N LYS A 417 13.11 -1.39 -9.56
CA LYS A 417 11.80 -1.95 -9.86
C LYS A 417 10.62 -0.99 -9.64
N ARG A 418 10.89 0.24 -9.19
CA ARG A 418 9.87 1.26 -8.91
C ARG A 418 9.93 2.39 -9.93
N SER A 419 8.79 2.68 -10.55
CA SER A 419 8.62 3.84 -11.43
C SER A 419 9.01 5.16 -10.77
N SER A 420 8.74 5.33 -9.47
CA SER A 420 9.12 6.54 -8.75
C SER A 420 10.64 6.72 -8.65
N PHE A 421 11.39 5.63 -8.45
CA PHE A 421 12.85 5.67 -8.49
C PHE A 421 13.38 5.88 -9.91
N MET A 422 12.79 5.20 -10.90
CA MET A 422 13.18 5.39 -12.29
C MET A 422 13.01 6.83 -12.73
N LEU A 423 11.89 7.47 -12.38
CA LEU A 423 11.65 8.87 -12.70
C LEU A 423 12.80 9.78 -12.22
N LEU A 424 13.29 9.53 -11.00
CA LEU A 424 14.44 10.22 -10.43
C LEU A 424 15.73 9.93 -11.21
N ALA A 425 16.03 8.66 -11.47
CA ALA A 425 17.23 8.25 -12.19
C ALA A 425 17.27 8.79 -13.62
N GLU A 426 16.14 8.80 -14.31
CA GLU A 426 15.94 9.34 -15.66
C GLU A 426 16.22 10.84 -15.72
N LEU A 427 15.73 11.59 -14.73
CA LEU A 427 16.01 13.02 -14.59
C LEU A 427 17.50 13.29 -14.34
N ILE A 428 18.14 12.54 -13.44
CA ILE A 428 19.58 12.67 -13.16
C ILE A 428 20.39 12.36 -14.41
N GLU A 429 20.06 11.28 -15.11
CA GLU A 429 20.77 10.84 -16.32
C GLU A 429 20.64 11.87 -17.45
N TYR A 430 19.45 12.43 -17.65
CA TYR A 430 19.24 13.52 -18.61
C TYR A 430 20.12 14.73 -18.30
N GLU A 431 20.08 15.24 -17.07
CA GLU A 431 20.86 16.42 -16.69
C GLU A 431 22.37 16.17 -16.82
N GLN A 432 22.84 15.02 -16.34
CA GLN A 432 24.26 14.64 -16.42
C GLN A 432 24.75 14.60 -17.87
N ARG A 433 23.97 14.02 -18.79
CA ARG A 433 24.35 13.95 -20.21
C ARG A 433 24.29 15.31 -20.89
N VAL A 434 23.30 16.14 -20.58
CA VAL A 434 23.22 17.51 -21.09
C VAL A 434 24.39 18.36 -20.61
N GLU A 435 24.77 18.26 -19.34
CA GLU A 435 25.95 18.95 -18.79
C GLU A 435 27.25 18.47 -19.42
N ALA A 436 27.47 17.15 -19.50
CA ALA A 436 28.64 16.58 -20.15
C ALA A 436 28.75 17.05 -21.61
N TRP A 437 27.64 17.05 -22.34
CA TRP A 437 27.57 17.57 -23.69
C TRP A 437 27.93 19.07 -23.78
N ARG A 438 27.36 19.92 -22.92
CA ARG A 438 27.67 21.36 -22.88
C ARG A 438 29.14 21.65 -22.62
N GLU A 439 29.76 20.82 -21.79
CA GLU A 439 31.16 20.96 -21.39
C GLU A 439 32.12 20.17 -22.30
N ASN A 440 31.61 19.55 -23.37
CA ASN A 440 32.36 18.69 -24.28
C ASN A 440 33.15 17.59 -23.53
N ARG A 441 32.55 17.02 -22.48
CA ARG A 441 33.07 15.91 -21.70
C ARG A 441 32.47 14.59 -22.18
N PRO A 442 33.21 13.47 -22.06
CA PRO A 442 32.63 12.15 -22.30
C PRO A 442 31.46 11.92 -21.34
N THR A 443 30.36 11.40 -21.86
CA THR A 443 29.23 10.97 -21.04
C THR A 443 29.64 9.73 -20.25
N LYS A 444 29.27 9.71 -18.97
CA LYS A 444 29.42 8.54 -18.09
C LYS A 444 28.03 8.01 -17.79
N GLU A 445 27.86 6.69 -17.79
CA GLU A 445 26.64 6.06 -17.30
C GLU A 445 26.44 6.38 -15.80
N LEU A 446 25.19 6.63 -15.42
CA LEU A 446 24.83 6.88 -14.03
C LEU A 446 25.13 5.64 -13.19
N ASP A 447 25.95 5.79 -12.15
CA ASP A 447 26.20 4.70 -11.22
C ASP A 447 24.94 4.45 -10.37
N ILE A 448 24.34 3.26 -10.51
CA ILE A 448 23.13 2.87 -9.76
C ILE A 448 23.43 1.71 -8.80
N CYS A 449 23.13 1.89 -7.51
CA CYS A 449 23.08 0.78 -6.56
C CYS A 449 21.64 0.36 -6.28
N LYS A 450 21.35 -0.93 -6.53
CA LYS A 450 20.00 -1.49 -6.46
C LYS A 450 19.73 -2.05 -5.07
N LEU A 451 18.61 -1.65 -4.45
CA LEU A 451 18.12 -2.23 -3.20
C LEU A 451 17.55 -3.63 -3.49
N ALA A 452 18.23 -4.68 -3.02
CA ALA A 452 18.07 -6.04 -3.56
C ALA A 452 17.00 -6.89 -2.87
N ASN A 453 16.66 -6.67 -1.58
CA ASN A 453 15.74 -7.57 -0.85
C ASN A 453 14.33 -7.01 -0.66
N ARG A 454 14.01 -5.87 -1.28
CA ARG A 454 12.62 -5.40 -1.32
C ARG A 454 11.84 -6.27 -2.33
N LYS A 455 10.87 -7.04 -1.82
CA LYS A 455 9.97 -7.85 -2.66
C LYS A 455 9.33 -6.95 -3.72
N VAL A 456 9.28 -7.47 -4.95
CA VAL A 456 8.85 -6.72 -6.13
C VAL A 456 7.33 -6.56 -6.11
N ASP A 457 6.83 -5.36 -5.84
CA ASP A 457 5.38 -5.04 -5.86
C ASP A 457 5.06 -3.73 -6.64
N GLY A 458 5.15 -3.63 -7.98
CA GLY A 458 4.58 -2.50 -8.77
C GLY A 458 4.75 -2.62 -10.31
N TYR A 459 3.90 -1.97 -11.17
CA TYR A 459 3.60 -2.21 -12.63
C TYR A 459 4.76 -2.16 -13.68
N ASN A 460 4.64 -2.94 -14.79
CA ASN A 460 5.66 -3.10 -15.84
C ASN A 460 5.50 -2.05 -16.95
N TYR A 461 6.00 -0.83 -16.82
CA TYR A 461 5.65 0.25 -17.74
C TYR A 461 6.27 0.20 -19.17
N GLY A 462 6.81 -0.95 -19.62
CA GLY A 462 7.55 -1.08 -20.88
C GLY A 462 9.09 -1.12 -20.72
N PRO A 463 9.91 -0.76 -21.74
CA PRO A 463 11.31 -1.07 -21.87
C PRO A 463 12.09 0.09 -21.26
N GLY A 464 13.10 -0.21 -20.47
CA GLY A 464 13.72 0.83 -19.64
C GLY A 464 12.87 1.21 -18.43
N THR A 465 11.63 0.72 -18.32
CA THR A 465 10.87 0.77 -17.08
C THR A 465 10.90 -0.60 -16.40
N PRO A 466 10.82 -0.68 -15.08
CA PRO A 466 10.91 -1.93 -14.39
C PRO A 466 9.72 -2.86 -14.54
N THR A 467 10.01 -4.15 -14.66
CA THR A 467 9.02 -5.23 -14.75
C THR A 467 8.28 -5.50 -13.44
N PHE A 468 6.95 -5.39 -13.47
CA PHE A 468 5.99 -5.97 -12.53
C PHE A 468 5.47 -7.32 -12.93
N ILE A 469 5.13 -8.07 -11.89
CA ILE A 469 4.04 -9.01 -11.92
C ILE A 469 3.10 -8.59 -10.79
N ARG A 470 1.82 -8.41 -11.09
CA ARG A 470 0.78 -8.13 -10.09
C ARG A 470 0.76 -9.28 -9.10
N HIS A 471 1.41 -9.14 -7.96
CA HIS A 471 1.09 -9.99 -6.83
C HIS A 471 -0.32 -9.60 -6.40
N ASN A 472 -1.27 -10.48 -6.73
CA ASN A 472 -2.38 -10.67 -5.81
C ASN A 472 -1.75 -10.70 -4.41
N TYR A 473 -2.18 -9.77 -3.55
CA TYR A 473 -1.94 -9.71 -2.11
C TYR A 473 -1.42 -11.05 -1.60
N ARG A 474 -0.28 -11.08 -0.88
CA ARG A 474 0.28 -12.27 -0.22
C ARG A 474 -0.85 -13.28 -0.01
N PRO A 475 -0.83 -14.46 -0.67
CA PRO A 475 -1.97 -15.36 -0.64
C PRO A 475 -2.39 -15.45 0.82
N PRO A 476 -3.67 -15.15 1.14
CA PRO A 476 -4.11 -15.14 2.52
C PRO A 476 -3.61 -16.41 3.18
N LEU A 477 -3.12 -16.31 4.43
CA LEU A 477 -2.68 -17.48 5.21
C LEU A 477 -3.73 -18.58 5.00
N ALA A 478 -3.28 -19.83 4.90
CA ALA A 478 -4.16 -20.94 4.52
C ALA A 478 -5.50 -20.96 5.30
N PRO A 479 -5.55 -20.62 6.61
CA PRO A 479 -6.82 -20.53 7.35
C PRO A 479 -7.71 -19.38 6.88
N VAL A 480 -7.13 -18.22 6.59
CA VAL A 480 -7.85 -17.04 6.07
C VAL A 480 -8.41 -17.32 4.68
N LYS A 481 -7.68 -18.06 3.84
CA LYS A 481 -8.15 -18.48 2.51
C LYS A 481 -9.32 -19.45 2.61
N ALA A 482 -9.18 -20.50 3.44
CA ALA A 482 -10.23 -21.48 3.69
C ALA A 482 -11.50 -20.79 4.22
N PHE A 483 -11.35 -19.92 5.20
CA PHE A 483 -12.45 -19.16 5.78
C PHE A 483 -13.12 -18.19 4.78
N ARG A 484 -12.35 -17.48 3.94
CA ARG A 484 -12.93 -16.63 2.89
C ARG A 484 -13.73 -17.42 1.86
N ASN A 485 -13.23 -18.58 1.45
CA ASN A 485 -13.93 -19.47 0.52
C ASN A 485 -15.24 -19.94 1.14
N TYR A 486 -15.20 -20.40 2.40
CA TYR A 486 -16.38 -20.76 3.17
C TYR A 486 -17.38 -19.59 3.25
N LYS A 487 -16.97 -18.41 3.71
CA LYS A 487 -17.85 -17.24 3.79
C LYS A 487 -18.47 -16.87 2.45
N LYS A 488 -17.72 -16.98 1.35
CA LYS A 488 -18.23 -16.72 -0.01
C LYS A 488 -19.34 -17.69 -0.41
N MET A 489 -19.34 -18.91 0.10
CA MET A 489 -20.34 -19.94 -0.21
C MET A 489 -21.52 -19.94 0.79
N HIS A 490 -21.28 -19.51 2.04
CA HIS A 490 -22.22 -19.67 3.15
C HIS A 490 -22.80 -18.35 3.71
N SER A 491 -22.55 -17.20 3.05
CA SER A 491 -23.16 -15.93 3.46
C SER A 491 -24.67 -15.87 3.14
N LEU A 492 -25.41 -15.03 3.87
CA LEU A 492 -26.85 -14.75 3.65
C LEU A 492 -27.21 -14.50 2.17
N SER A 493 -26.40 -13.71 1.44
CA SER A 493 -26.64 -13.41 0.03
C SER A 493 -26.52 -14.61 -0.92
N GLN A 494 -25.90 -15.70 -0.47
CA GLN A 494 -25.84 -16.96 -1.21
C GLN A 494 -26.97 -17.90 -0.79
N ILE A 495 -27.34 -17.87 0.49
CA ILE A 495 -28.46 -18.69 1.01
C ILE A 495 -29.77 -18.32 0.32
N SER A 496 -29.99 -17.03 0.01
CA SER A 496 -31.22 -16.59 -0.68
C SER A 496 -31.36 -17.10 -2.12
N ASN A 497 -30.29 -17.62 -2.73
CA ASN A 497 -30.21 -17.91 -4.16
C ASN A 497 -30.03 -19.40 -4.48
N MET A 498 -30.07 -20.32 -3.50
CA MET A 498 -29.51 -21.66 -3.67
C MET A 498 -30.40 -22.83 -3.25
N ASP A 499 -30.03 -23.99 -3.84
CA ASP A 499 -30.67 -25.31 -3.86
C ASP A 499 -31.09 -25.89 -2.50
N LEU A 500 -32.13 -26.73 -2.56
CA LEU A 500 -32.73 -27.49 -1.46
C LEU A 500 -31.81 -28.61 -0.90
N GLU A 501 -30.55 -28.73 -1.33
CA GLU A 501 -29.67 -29.85 -0.95
C GLU A 501 -28.55 -29.46 0.03
N ARG A 502 -28.62 -28.28 0.65
CA ARG A 502 -27.60 -27.84 1.60
C ARG A 502 -27.79 -28.47 2.98
N GLU A 503 -26.67 -28.88 3.57
CA GLU A 503 -26.59 -29.27 4.97
C GLU A 503 -26.28 -28.07 5.87
N TYR A 504 -26.89 -28.06 7.05
CA TYR A 504 -26.79 -26.97 8.02
C TYR A 504 -26.28 -27.48 9.36
N ILE A 505 -25.55 -26.63 10.07
CA ILE A 505 -25.24 -26.81 11.49
C ILE A 505 -25.90 -25.66 12.22
N VAL A 506 -26.89 -25.99 13.04
CA VAL A 506 -27.53 -25.03 13.94
C VAL A 506 -26.74 -25.02 15.25
N ILE A 507 -26.19 -23.87 15.58
CA ILE A 507 -25.45 -23.64 16.82
C ILE A 507 -26.33 -22.81 17.74
N ASP A 508 -26.63 -23.34 18.91
CA ASP A 508 -27.17 -22.56 20.01
C ASP A 508 -26.05 -21.69 20.55
N TYR A 509 -26.10 -20.38 20.27
CA TYR A 509 -25.18 -19.42 20.84
C TYR A 509 -25.87 -18.73 22.01
N GLU A 510 -25.60 -19.22 23.22
CA GLU A 510 -25.93 -18.46 24.42
C GLU A 510 -24.87 -17.37 24.57
N CYS A 511 -25.30 -16.11 24.60
CA CYS A 511 -24.36 -15.03 24.78
C CYS A 511 -23.59 -15.16 26.13
N ILE A 512 -22.33 -14.77 26.08
CA ILE A 512 -21.19 -15.03 26.99
C ILE A 512 -21.40 -14.52 28.44
N VAL A 513 -22.54 -13.92 28.77
CA VAL A 513 -22.73 -13.28 30.09
C VAL A 513 -23.16 -14.33 31.11
N PRO A 514 -22.39 -14.57 32.19
CA PRO A 514 -22.78 -15.49 33.23
C PRO A 514 -23.94 -14.88 34.04
N ILE A 515 -25.18 -15.14 33.62
CA ILE A 515 -26.35 -14.72 34.41
C ILE A 515 -26.46 -15.61 35.67
N ASN A 516 -26.05 -16.89 35.58
CA ASN A 516 -25.98 -17.84 36.71
C ASN A 516 -24.89 -18.94 36.55
N GLY A 517 -24.03 -18.86 35.52
CA GLY A 517 -23.04 -19.89 35.21
C GLY A 517 -21.67 -19.63 35.84
N THR A 518 -20.96 -20.69 36.22
CA THR A 518 -19.52 -20.59 36.54
C THR A 518 -18.72 -20.20 35.30
N GLU A 519 -17.58 -19.54 35.48
CA GLU A 519 -16.60 -19.21 34.43
C GLU A 519 -16.34 -20.36 33.43
N LYS A 520 -16.27 -21.59 33.94
CA LYS A 520 -16.10 -22.82 33.13
C LYS A 520 -17.18 -23.00 32.05
N THR A 521 -18.39 -22.52 32.28
CA THR A 521 -19.51 -22.62 31.34
C THR A 521 -19.31 -21.69 30.15
N VAL A 522 -18.80 -20.49 30.39
CA VAL A 522 -18.57 -19.48 29.34
C VAL A 522 -17.48 -19.94 28.37
N ASN A 523 -16.36 -20.43 28.90
CA ASN A 523 -15.25 -20.91 28.08
C ASN A 523 -15.63 -22.17 27.30
N ARG A 524 -16.42 -23.06 27.91
CA ARG A 524 -16.99 -24.22 27.21
C ARG A 524 -17.89 -23.80 26.05
N ASN A 525 -18.77 -22.82 26.24
CA ASN A 525 -19.68 -22.35 25.19
C ASN A 525 -18.93 -21.67 24.04
N ASN A 526 -17.88 -20.87 24.34
CA ASN A 526 -17.04 -20.26 23.31
C ASN A 526 -16.25 -21.28 22.50
N HIS A 527 -15.59 -22.22 23.18
CA HIS A 527 -14.90 -23.31 22.50
C HIS A 527 -15.87 -24.16 21.68
N GLN A 528 -17.06 -24.44 22.20
CA GLN A 528 -18.08 -25.17 21.45
C GLN A 528 -18.53 -24.38 20.21
N PHE A 529 -18.73 -23.07 20.31
CA PHE A 529 -19.06 -22.22 19.16
C PHE A 529 -17.96 -22.28 18.08
N PHE A 530 -16.69 -22.09 18.46
CA PHE A 530 -15.58 -22.15 17.50
C PHE A 530 -15.35 -23.56 16.94
N ASN A 531 -15.49 -24.59 17.76
CA ASN A 531 -15.40 -25.98 17.30
C ASN A 531 -16.50 -26.31 16.29
N ASN A 532 -17.73 -25.89 16.54
CA ASN A 532 -18.84 -26.05 15.61
C ASN A 532 -18.62 -25.27 14.32
N MET A 533 -18.00 -24.10 14.41
CA MET A 533 -17.64 -23.28 13.24
C MET A 533 -16.52 -23.94 12.41
N ILE A 534 -15.50 -24.49 13.05
CA ILE A 534 -14.46 -25.28 12.38
C ILE A 534 -15.08 -26.51 11.73
N PHE A 535 -15.94 -27.23 12.45
CA PHE A 535 -16.67 -28.37 11.92
C PHE A 535 -17.47 -27.96 10.66
N ALA A 536 -18.21 -26.85 10.72
CA ALA A 536 -18.93 -26.31 9.56
C ALA A 536 -18.03 -26.00 8.36
N ILE A 537 -16.86 -25.39 8.59
CA ILE A 537 -15.91 -25.09 7.50
C ILE A 537 -15.32 -26.38 6.91
N THR A 538 -14.94 -27.34 7.76
CA THR A 538 -14.31 -28.60 7.31
C THR A 538 -15.28 -29.55 6.61
N THR A 539 -16.57 -29.49 6.96
CA THR A 539 -17.66 -30.28 6.36
C THR A 539 -18.42 -29.51 5.28
N ASN A 540 -18.05 -28.25 5.00
CA ASN A 540 -18.73 -27.38 4.04
C ASN A 540 -20.25 -27.25 4.32
N ARG A 541 -20.64 -27.25 5.60
CA ARG A 541 -22.02 -27.07 6.07
C ARG A 541 -22.29 -25.61 6.39
N THR A 542 -23.50 -25.13 6.15
CA THR A 542 -23.86 -23.75 6.48
C THR A 542 -24.11 -23.61 7.98
N ILE A 543 -23.28 -22.82 8.65
CA ILE A 543 -23.52 -22.40 10.04
C ILE A 543 -24.76 -21.52 10.14
N LEU A 544 -25.66 -21.87 11.06
CA LEU A 544 -26.82 -21.08 11.45
C LEU A 544 -26.76 -20.88 12.96
N VAL A 545 -26.96 -19.66 13.43
CA VAL A 545 -26.94 -19.38 14.86
C VAL A 545 -28.37 -19.24 15.36
N ASN A 546 -28.77 -20.15 16.25
CA ASN A 546 -30.09 -20.15 16.85
C ASN A 546 -30.21 -19.01 17.86
N LYS A 547 -31.11 -18.08 17.61
CA LYS A 547 -31.41 -16.95 18.51
C LYS A 547 -32.52 -17.34 19.49
N THR A 548 -32.47 -18.54 20.06
CA THR A 548 -33.51 -19.07 20.98
C THR A 548 -33.42 -18.52 22.39
N ILE A 549 -32.34 -17.81 22.74
CA ILE A 549 -32.22 -17.20 24.06
C ILE A 549 -32.49 -15.73 23.90
N GLN A 550 -33.70 -15.36 24.36
CA GLN A 550 -34.22 -14.01 24.53
C GLN A 550 -33.09 -13.01 24.66
N GLU A 551 -33.13 -12.00 23.78
CA GLU A 551 -32.43 -10.72 23.85
C GLU A 551 -31.98 -10.44 25.29
N SER A 552 -30.78 -10.93 25.63
CA SER A 552 -30.17 -10.50 26.86
C SER A 552 -29.66 -9.12 26.51
N PRO A 553 -30.25 -8.04 27.05
CA PRO A 553 -29.78 -6.68 26.78
C PRO A 553 -28.31 -6.49 27.17
N LEU A 554 -27.72 -7.49 27.84
CA LEU A 554 -26.31 -7.51 28.18
C LEU A 554 -25.37 -7.70 26.97
N CYS A 555 -25.86 -8.22 25.85
CA CYS A 555 -25.07 -8.56 24.67
C CYS A 555 -25.21 -7.55 23.54
N ASP A 556 -26.38 -6.92 23.46
CA ASP A 556 -26.62 -5.75 22.63
C ASP A 556 -25.81 -4.58 23.19
N GLY A 557 -24.65 -4.29 22.58
CA GLY A 557 -23.85 -3.10 22.90
C GLY A 557 -22.35 -3.31 23.08
N ILE A 558 -21.83 -4.56 23.16
CA ILE A 558 -20.37 -4.81 23.27
C ILE A 558 -19.86 -5.75 22.21
N LEU A 559 -20.53 -6.88 21.99
CA LEU A 559 -20.14 -7.89 21.01
C LEU A 559 -21.36 -8.21 20.14
N SER A 560 -21.40 -7.63 18.94
CA SER A 560 -22.44 -7.98 17.96
C SER A 560 -21.91 -8.98 16.95
N MET A 561 -22.69 -10.03 16.69
CA MET A 561 -22.35 -11.01 15.67
C MET A 561 -22.36 -10.31 14.30
N ARG A 562 -21.36 -10.60 13.46
CA ARG A 562 -21.30 -10.02 12.12
C ARG A 562 -22.44 -10.54 11.28
N SER A 563 -23.04 -9.65 10.48
CA SER A 563 -24.19 -9.94 9.62
C SER A 563 -23.99 -11.02 8.54
N TRP A 564 -22.77 -11.55 8.35
CA TRP A 564 -22.57 -12.63 7.40
C TRP A 564 -22.98 -13.99 7.96
N ILE A 565 -23.06 -14.14 9.30
CA ILE A 565 -23.54 -15.34 9.98
C ILE A 565 -25.08 -15.26 10.01
N PRO A 566 -25.79 -16.18 9.35
CA PRO A 566 -27.25 -16.18 9.37
C PRO A 566 -27.77 -16.47 10.76
N ILE A 567 -28.77 -15.69 11.17
CA ILE A 567 -29.52 -15.93 12.41
C ILE A 567 -30.70 -16.84 12.06
N PHE A 568 -30.80 -17.96 12.76
CA PHE A 568 -31.97 -18.83 12.73
C PHE A 568 -32.97 -18.31 13.75
N ASP A 569 -34.08 -17.74 13.25
CA ASP A 569 -35.23 -17.36 14.05
C ASP A 569 -36.44 -18.26 13.71
N SER A 570 -37.50 -18.18 14.49
CA SER A 570 -38.72 -18.99 14.27
C SER A 570 -39.42 -18.69 12.94
N ASN A 571 -39.03 -17.62 12.22
CA ASN A 571 -39.57 -17.28 10.91
C ASN A 571 -38.74 -17.90 9.77
N PHE A 572 -37.56 -18.43 10.07
CA PHE A 572 -36.71 -19.12 9.12
C PHE A 572 -37.18 -20.57 8.94
N ALA A 573 -38.11 -20.79 8.00
CA ALA A 573 -38.72 -22.09 7.73
C ALA A 573 -37.72 -23.07 7.06
N ILE A 574 -36.90 -23.75 7.85
CA ILE A 574 -36.10 -24.88 7.37
C ILE A 574 -36.96 -26.15 7.48
N PRO A 575 -37.06 -26.96 6.42
CA PRO A 575 -37.66 -28.29 6.52
C PRO A 575 -37.00 -29.06 7.67
N THR A 576 -37.80 -29.49 8.65
CA THR A 576 -37.32 -30.20 9.85
C THR A 576 -36.52 -31.47 9.54
N THR A 577 -36.64 -31.98 8.32
CA THR A 577 -35.88 -33.12 7.77
C THR A 577 -34.40 -32.83 7.50
N TRP A 578 -33.96 -31.56 7.52
CA TRP A 578 -32.58 -31.17 7.17
C TRP A 578 -31.75 -30.69 8.35
N VAL A 579 -32.34 -30.68 9.54
CA VAL A 579 -31.63 -30.37 10.77
C VAL A 579 -31.22 -31.70 11.38
N ASP A 580 -29.96 -32.09 11.15
CA ASP A 580 -29.32 -33.12 11.95
C ASP A 580 -29.29 -32.62 13.40
N LYS A 581 -30.20 -33.14 14.22
CA LYS A 581 -30.26 -32.81 15.65
C LYS A 581 -29.05 -33.43 16.34
N SER A 582 -27.99 -32.65 16.39
CA SER A 582 -26.77 -32.85 17.19
C SER A 582 -26.25 -34.28 17.18
N GLU A 583 -25.49 -34.64 16.14
CA GLU A 583 -24.35 -35.52 16.43
C GLU A 583 -23.54 -34.81 17.52
N SER A 584 -23.37 -35.46 18.67
CA SER A 584 -22.58 -34.92 19.76
C SER A 584 -21.15 -34.76 19.29
N LEU A 585 -20.80 -33.55 18.84
CA LEU A 585 -19.46 -33.23 18.38
C LEU A 585 -18.46 -33.54 19.50
N PRO A 586 -17.27 -34.06 19.15
CA PRO A 586 -16.24 -34.30 20.15
C PRO A 586 -15.93 -32.97 20.86
N THR A 587 -16.02 -32.99 22.19
CA THR A 587 -15.76 -31.81 23.06
C THR A 587 -14.31 -31.33 22.98
N THR A 588 -13.43 -32.10 22.34
CA THR A 588 -12.04 -31.75 22.10
C THR A 588 -11.68 -32.06 20.64
N LEU A 589 -11.33 -31.03 19.87
CA LEU A 589 -10.76 -31.20 18.54
C LEU A 589 -9.26 -31.45 18.70
N SER A 590 -8.79 -32.61 18.26
CA SER A 590 -7.35 -32.88 18.16
C SER A 590 -6.92 -32.72 16.70
N GLU A 591 -5.71 -32.23 16.45
CA GLU A 591 -5.17 -32.14 15.08
C GLU A 591 -5.17 -33.51 14.37
N SER A 592 -5.04 -34.61 15.15
CA SER A 592 -5.10 -35.99 14.68
C SER A 592 -6.50 -36.51 14.28
N SER A 593 -7.60 -35.85 14.66
CA SER A 593 -8.95 -36.36 14.38
C SER A 593 -9.48 -36.01 12.98
N TYR A 594 -8.73 -35.23 12.18
CA TYR A 594 -9.14 -34.80 10.84
C TYR A 594 -8.09 -35.16 9.78
N ASP A 595 -7.70 -36.42 9.74
CA ASP A 595 -6.74 -36.92 8.75
C ASP A 595 -7.48 -37.22 7.43
N GLY A 596 -7.71 -36.18 6.59
CA GLY A 596 -8.29 -36.43 5.26
C GLY A 596 -8.63 -35.25 4.35
N ASN A 597 -9.00 -34.07 4.87
CA ASN A 597 -9.41 -32.93 4.03
C ASN A 597 -8.34 -31.83 4.02
N ASP A 598 -7.89 -31.42 2.82
CA ASP A 598 -6.98 -30.30 2.61
C ASP A 598 -7.49 -29.01 3.26
N THR A 599 -8.80 -28.83 3.35
CA THR A 599 -9.43 -27.69 4.06
C THR A 599 -9.06 -27.69 5.53
N THR A 600 -9.08 -28.85 6.19
CA THR A 600 -8.72 -28.95 7.60
C THR A 600 -7.24 -28.70 7.80
N LYS A 601 -6.37 -29.33 7.00
CA LYS A 601 -4.93 -29.05 7.06
C LYS A 601 -4.63 -27.56 6.89
N ASN A 602 -5.32 -26.91 5.96
CA ASN A 602 -5.19 -25.47 5.71
C ASN A 602 -5.69 -24.60 6.88
N LEU A 603 -6.70 -25.02 7.64
CA LEU A 603 -7.22 -24.24 8.78
C LEU A 603 -6.27 -24.25 9.98
N PHE A 604 -5.51 -25.34 10.17
CA PHE A 604 -4.66 -25.52 11.35
C PHE A 604 -3.19 -25.14 11.12
N THR A 605 -2.80 -24.66 9.93
CA THR A 605 -1.36 -24.41 9.61
C THR A 605 -0.67 -23.40 10.52
N GLU A 606 -1.42 -22.50 11.14
CA GLU A 606 -0.89 -21.46 12.05
C GLU A 606 -1.18 -21.79 13.54
N GLY A 607 -1.70 -22.98 13.84
CA GLY A 607 -2.13 -23.39 15.19
C GLY A 607 -3.59 -23.05 15.52
N ILE A 608 -4.11 -23.68 16.57
CA ILE A 608 -5.51 -23.55 17.00
C ILE A 608 -5.82 -22.15 17.57
N ASP A 609 -4.87 -21.54 18.27
CA ASP A 609 -5.05 -20.22 18.88
C ASP A 609 -5.22 -19.13 17.81
N PHE A 610 -4.40 -19.18 16.74
CA PHE A 610 -4.56 -18.31 15.58
C PHE A 610 -5.92 -18.51 14.91
N LEU A 611 -6.36 -19.75 14.75
CA LEU A 611 -7.64 -20.09 14.15
C LEU A 611 -8.81 -19.54 14.99
N TYR A 612 -8.78 -19.69 16.31
CA TYR A 612 -9.80 -19.14 17.21
C TYR A 612 -9.82 -17.62 17.19
N GLY A 613 -8.67 -16.95 17.30
CA GLY A 613 -8.58 -15.50 17.22
C GLY A 613 -9.07 -14.96 15.87
N MET A 614 -8.75 -15.65 14.77
CA MET A 614 -9.28 -15.33 13.44
C MET A 614 -10.80 -15.48 13.39
N LEU A 615 -11.34 -16.62 13.83
CA LEU A 615 -12.78 -16.88 13.82
C LEU A 615 -13.52 -15.87 14.70
N PHE A 616 -13.03 -15.57 15.90
CA PHE A 616 -13.57 -14.54 16.78
C PHE A 616 -13.63 -13.19 16.06
N SER A 617 -12.50 -12.70 15.54
CA SER A 617 -12.40 -11.41 14.85
C SER A 617 -13.32 -11.31 13.62
N LYS A 618 -13.55 -12.44 12.93
CA LYS A 618 -14.40 -12.49 11.74
C LYS A 618 -15.87 -12.73 12.06
N SER A 619 -16.20 -13.32 13.20
CA SER A 619 -17.57 -13.64 13.61
C SER A 619 -18.21 -12.55 14.45
N PHE A 620 -17.44 -11.73 15.14
CA PHE A 620 -17.94 -10.65 15.99
C PHE A 620 -17.42 -9.27 15.58
N HIS A 621 -18.18 -8.23 15.89
CA HIS A 621 -17.74 -6.84 15.97
C HIS A 621 -17.75 -6.40 17.43
N TRP A 622 -16.73 -5.65 17.82
CA TRP A 622 -16.79 -4.87 19.03
C TRP A 622 -17.63 -3.62 18.75
N GLU A 623 -18.78 -3.49 19.40
CA GLU A 623 -19.52 -2.24 19.32
C GLU A 623 -18.79 -1.20 20.16
N PRO A 624 -18.54 0.00 19.62
CA PRO A 624 -18.00 1.08 20.42
C PRO A 624 -19.02 1.38 21.53
N ILE A 625 -18.60 1.26 22.78
CA ILE A 625 -19.41 1.61 23.95
C ILE A 625 -19.54 3.14 23.95
N THR A 626 -20.43 3.70 23.12
CA THR A 626 -20.49 5.14 22.86
C THR A 626 -21.02 5.95 24.05
N ASN A 627 -21.63 5.29 25.05
CA ASN A 627 -22.34 5.98 26.13
C ASN A 627 -21.75 5.78 27.55
N ALA A 628 -20.62 5.09 27.72
CA ALA A 628 -20.07 4.82 29.07
C ALA A 628 -18.55 4.64 29.14
N VAL A 629 -17.77 5.13 28.17
CA VAL A 629 -16.31 5.07 28.28
C VAL A 629 -15.85 6.23 29.16
N ILE A 630 -15.77 5.96 30.47
CA ILE A 630 -14.78 6.63 31.31
C ILE A 630 -13.44 6.14 30.80
N ILE A 631 -12.82 6.95 29.94
CA ILE A 631 -11.43 6.79 29.55
C ILE A 631 -10.62 6.78 30.86
N PRO A 632 -9.76 5.78 31.14
CA PRO A 632 -8.93 5.78 32.34
C PRO A 632 -8.24 7.13 32.46
N THR A 633 -8.29 7.77 33.62
CA THR A 633 -7.62 9.05 33.86
C THR A 633 -6.13 8.91 33.51
N GLY A 634 -5.65 9.68 32.52
CA GLY A 634 -4.29 9.58 31.99
C GLY A 634 -4.14 8.79 30.68
N TYR A 635 -5.20 8.22 30.11
CA TYR A 635 -5.16 7.64 28.78
C TYR A 635 -5.31 8.73 27.70
N ASP A 636 -4.31 8.81 26.82
CA ASP A 636 -4.32 9.66 25.65
C ASP A 636 -4.72 8.82 24.41
N PRO A 637 -5.92 9.03 23.84
CA PRO A 637 -6.35 8.32 22.64
C PRO A 637 -5.50 8.60 21.40
N SER A 638 -4.60 9.57 21.44
CA SER A 638 -3.63 9.87 20.38
C SER A 638 -2.32 9.07 20.46
N ILE A 639 -2.13 8.24 21.51
CA ILE A 639 -1.01 7.28 21.55
C ILE A 639 -1.28 6.22 20.48
N GLU A 640 -0.70 6.41 19.28
CA GLU A 640 -0.57 5.34 18.31
C GLU A 640 0.13 4.17 18.98
N PHE A 641 -0.45 2.96 18.92
CA PHE A 641 0.13 1.77 19.53
C PHE A 641 1.53 1.51 18.96
N GLU A 642 2.56 1.98 19.70
CA GLU A 642 3.98 1.85 19.41
C GLU A 642 4.43 0.38 19.55
N ARG A 643 5.63 0.04 19.06
CA ARG A 643 6.20 -1.34 19.05
C ARG A 643 6.50 -1.94 20.43
N ASN A 644 5.99 -1.36 21.51
CA ASN A 644 6.23 -1.79 22.88
C ASN A 644 4.98 -1.68 23.78
N THR A 645 3.79 -1.80 23.17
CA THR A 645 2.55 -1.97 23.91
C THR A 645 2.28 -3.43 24.23
N ILE A 646 2.10 -3.75 25.51
CA ILE A 646 1.85 -5.11 26.01
C ILE A 646 0.60 -5.11 26.88
N ALA A 647 -0.25 -6.10 26.64
CA ALA A 647 -1.37 -6.40 27.53
C ALA A 647 -0.93 -7.44 28.56
N LEU A 648 -1.02 -7.09 29.83
CA LEU A 648 -0.68 -7.95 30.96
C LEU A 648 -1.97 -8.41 31.63
N TYR A 649 -2.23 -9.72 31.58
CA TYR A 649 -3.37 -10.34 32.27
C TYR A 649 -2.86 -11.25 33.38
N LEU A 650 -3.23 -10.92 34.61
CA LEU A 650 -2.78 -11.65 35.79
C LEU A 650 -3.99 -12.27 36.50
N ASP A 651 -4.16 -13.58 36.32
CA ASP A 651 -5.19 -14.35 37.01
C ASP A 651 -4.57 -15.33 38.01
N PHE A 652 -4.54 -14.92 39.28
CA PHE A 652 -4.02 -15.72 40.39
C PHE A 652 -5.17 -16.23 41.27
N GLN A 653 -6.12 -16.95 40.67
CA GLN A 653 -7.20 -17.59 41.44
C GLN A 653 -6.77 -18.83 42.24
N SER A 654 -5.50 -19.25 42.20
CA SER A 654 -5.02 -20.37 43.02
C SER A 654 -3.96 -19.91 44.02
N THR A 655 -4.22 -20.16 45.29
CA THR A 655 -3.38 -19.93 46.48
C THR A 655 -2.05 -20.70 46.48
N THR A 656 -1.63 -21.26 45.34
CA THR A 656 -0.31 -21.89 45.21
C THR A 656 0.68 -20.83 44.73
N SER A 657 1.68 -20.56 45.58
CA SER A 657 2.76 -19.58 45.42
C SER A 657 3.26 -19.49 43.98
N THR A 658 2.63 -18.64 43.18
CA THR A 658 3.03 -18.44 41.81
C THR A 658 4.32 -17.64 41.91
N ASN A 659 5.41 -18.26 41.48
CA ASN A 659 6.74 -17.68 41.65
C ASN A 659 6.80 -16.39 40.82
N ILE A 660 6.80 -15.24 41.48
CA ILE A 660 6.91 -13.91 40.86
C ILE A 660 8.05 -13.87 39.84
N ASN A 661 9.16 -14.59 40.11
CA ASN A 661 10.30 -14.66 39.22
C ASN A 661 9.96 -15.28 37.86
N SER A 662 8.99 -16.20 37.77
CA SER A 662 8.55 -16.76 36.50
C SER A 662 7.78 -15.74 35.65
N VAL A 663 6.96 -14.89 36.29
CA VAL A 663 6.23 -13.81 35.60
C VAL A 663 7.20 -12.72 35.14
N LEU A 664 8.12 -12.30 36.02
CA LEU A 664 9.15 -11.31 35.68
C LEU A 664 10.06 -11.79 34.56
N LYS A 665 10.44 -13.07 34.55
CA LYS A 665 11.23 -13.66 33.46
C LYS A 665 10.46 -13.66 32.13
N CYS A 666 9.17 -13.97 32.15
CA CYS A 666 8.33 -13.90 30.95
C CYS A 666 8.24 -12.46 30.40
N LEU A 667 8.04 -11.48 31.28
CA LEU A 667 8.04 -10.07 30.92
C LEU A 667 9.39 -9.62 30.37
N GLU A 668 10.50 -10.12 30.92
CA GLU A 668 11.84 -9.82 30.44
C GLU A 668 12.12 -10.36 29.03
N GLU A 669 11.52 -11.50 28.68
CA GLU A 669 11.61 -12.08 27.34
C GLU A 669 10.65 -11.42 26.33
N ALA A 670 9.53 -10.87 26.81
CA ALA A 670 8.47 -10.27 25.97
C ALA A 670 8.65 -8.77 25.71
N ILE A 671 9.29 -8.03 26.62
CA ILE A 671 9.51 -6.58 26.49
C ILE A 671 10.88 -6.32 25.87
N ASP A 672 10.93 -5.63 24.73
CA ASP A 672 12.19 -5.12 24.20
C ASP A 672 12.58 -3.83 24.93
N PHE A 673 13.36 -3.97 26.01
CA PHE A 673 13.86 -2.82 26.78
C PHE A 673 14.86 -1.94 26.03
N SER A 674 15.26 -2.29 24.79
CA SER A 674 16.07 -1.39 23.95
C SER A 674 15.26 -0.24 23.36
N ILE A 675 13.92 -0.34 23.35
CA ILE A 675 13.01 0.72 22.88
C ILE A 675 12.56 1.55 24.10
N PRO A 676 12.79 2.87 24.11
CA PRO A 676 12.36 3.73 25.22
C PRO A 676 10.82 3.75 25.31
N ASN A 677 10.30 3.82 26.54
CA ASN A 677 8.88 3.91 26.89
C ASN A 677 8.04 2.68 26.52
N CYS A 678 8.11 1.64 27.37
CA CYS A 678 7.19 0.51 27.24
C CYS A 678 5.80 0.87 27.78
N HIS A 679 4.72 0.47 27.12
CA HIS A 679 3.34 0.76 27.56
C HIS A 679 2.66 -0.54 27.99
N ILE A 680 2.41 -0.70 29.28
CA ILE A 680 1.78 -1.91 29.84
C ILE A 680 0.33 -1.61 30.18
N TYR A 681 -0.57 -2.36 29.57
CA TYR A 681 -1.99 -2.35 29.89
C TYR A 681 -2.31 -3.53 30.78
N SER A 682 -2.50 -3.26 32.07
CA SER A 682 -2.80 -4.30 33.04
C SER A 682 -4.30 -4.53 33.12
N ILE A 683 -4.73 -5.74 32.78
CA ILE A 683 -6.10 -6.24 32.93
C ILE A 683 -6.12 -7.03 34.24
N ASN A 684 -6.56 -6.39 35.33
CA ASN A 684 -6.52 -7.03 36.65
C ASN A 684 -7.86 -7.66 37.05
N ALA A 685 -7.78 -8.91 37.51
CA ALA A 685 -8.84 -9.59 38.25
C ALA A 685 -8.50 -9.82 39.73
N MET A 686 -7.46 -9.15 40.26
CA MET A 686 -6.85 -9.49 41.56
C MET A 686 -7.46 -8.75 42.77
N GLU A 687 -7.50 -9.45 43.91
CA GLU A 687 -7.67 -8.88 45.26
C GLU A 687 -6.34 -8.85 46.05
N ASP A 688 -5.26 -9.50 45.58
CA ASP A 688 -3.94 -9.52 46.25
C ASP A 688 -3.01 -8.42 45.72
N ASP A 689 -3.00 -7.31 46.44
CA ASP A 689 -2.30 -6.06 46.11
C ASP A 689 -0.75 -6.21 46.13
N HIS A 690 -0.19 -7.19 46.85
CA HIS A 690 1.27 -7.25 47.05
C HIS A 690 2.05 -7.73 45.82
N LEU A 691 1.55 -8.76 45.14
CA LEU A 691 2.21 -9.31 43.94
C LEU A 691 2.14 -8.31 42.77
N LEU A 692 0.98 -7.68 42.60
CA LEU A 692 0.76 -6.68 41.57
C LEU A 692 1.68 -5.46 41.75
N ARG A 693 1.78 -4.93 42.98
CA ARG A 693 2.73 -3.86 43.31
C ARG A 693 4.17 -4.23 42.99
N SER A 694 4.56 -5.47 43.23
CA SER A 694 5.92 -5.94 42.95
C SER A 694 6.22 -5.98 41.45
N ILE A 695 5.26 -6.41 40.63
CA ILE A 695 5.37 -6.40 39.16
C ILE A 695 5.36 -4.97 38.63
N TYR A 696 4.49 -4.11 39.16
CA TYR A 696 4.42 -2.70 38.76
C TYR A 696 5.68 -1.94 39.11
N GLN A 697 6.25 -2.17 40.30
CA GLN A 697 7.53 -1.58 40.65
C GLN A 697 8.63 -2.03 39.69
N TRP A 698 8.70 -3.32 39.37
CA TRP A 698 9.69 -3.86 38.44
C TRP A 698 9.58 -3.28 37.01
N LEU A 699 8.36 -3.03 36.54
CA LEU A 699 8.07 -2.38 35.26
C LEU A 699 8.41 -0.88 35.29
N SER A 700 8.03 -0.20 36.37
CA SER A 700 8.33 1.23 36.60
C SER A 700 9.84 1.49 36.64
N ASP A 701 10.60 0.62 37.33
CA ASP A 701 12.07 0.68 37.40
C ASP A 701 12.75 0.56 36.01
N ARG A 702 12.02 0.11 34.98
CA ARG A 702 12.47 -0.01 33.59
C ARG A 702 11.81 1.00 32.64
N ASN A 703 11.27 2.09 33.17
CA ASN A 703 10.62 3.16 32.42
C ASN A 703 9.41 2.68 31.59
N CYS A 704 8.65 1.73 32.11
CA CYS A 704 7.37 1.35 31.53
C CYS A 704 6.22 2.19 32.10
N ASN A 705 5.41 2.77 31.22
CA ASN A 705 4.16 3.42 31.56
C ASN A 705 3.07 2.36 31.76
N ILE A 706 2.57 2.26 32.99
CA ILE A 706 1.55 1.28 33.35
C ILE A 706 0.19 1.96 33.39
N PHE A 707 -0.74 1.46 32.59
CA PHE A 707 -2.13 1.88 32.59
C PHE A 707 -2.94 0.76 33.23
N ASN A 708 -3.48 1.02 34.42
CA ASN A 708 -4.31 0.08 35.14
C ASN A 708 -5.78 0.38 34.86
N SER A 709 -6.56 -0.64 34.51
CA SER A 709 -7.99 -0.50 34.27
C SER A 709 -8.84 -0.56 35.56
N ALA A 710 -8.20 -0.75 36.71
CA ALA A 710 -8.86 -0.85 38.00
C ALA A 710 -9.68 0.41 38.31
N ILE A 711 -10.99 0.22 38.53
CA ILE A 711 -11.87 1.24 39.11
C ILE A 711 -11.41 1.48 40.54
N ASP A 712 -11.16 2.73 40.89
CA ASP A 712 -10.94 3.14 42.26
C ASP A 712 -12.18 2.77 43.07
N ASN A 713 -12.11 1.67 43.84
CA ASN A 713 -13.24 1.14 44.61
C ASN A 713 -13.73 2.12 45.71
N SER A 714 -13.09 3.29 45.86
CA SER A 714 -13.40 4.30 46.86
C SER A 714 -14.49 5.30 46.47
N ASP A 715 -14.87 5.44 45.19
CA ASP A 715 -15.83 6.48 44.78
C ASP A 715 -17.18 5.92 44.28
N ASN A 716 -18.25 6.34 44.97
CA ASN A 716 -19.68 6.20 44.62
C ASN A 716 -20.05 6.94 43.31
N THR A 717 -19.27 6.80 42.25
CA THR A 717 -19.65 7.31 40.93
C THR A 717 -20.68 6.37 40.31
N ASN A 718 -21.92 6.84 40.27
CA ASN A 718 -23.06 6.17 39.64
C ASN A 718 -22.81 6.00 38.13
N ILE A 719 -22.20 4.88 37.73
CA ILE A 719 -22.38 4.36 36.37
C ILE A 719 -23.84 3.88 36.31
N SER A 720 -24.74 4.73 35.82
CA SER A 720 -26.11 4.34 35.54
C SER A 720 -26.13 3.43 34.30
N ILE A 721 -25.85 2.14 34.51
CA ILE A 721 -26.35 1.12 33.59
C ILE A 721 -27.86 1.21 33.69
N ALA A 722 -28.53 1.56 32.58
CA ALA A 722 -29.96 1.86 32.56
C ALA A 722 -30.76 0.81 33.36
N ASP A 723 -31.54 1.29 34.33
CA ASP A 723 -32.37 0.52 35.24
C ASP A 723 -33.37 -0.36 34.46
N ALA A 724 -33.02 -1.63 34.25
CA ALA A 724 -33.99 -2.70 34.09
C ALA A 724 -34.41 -3.12 35.51
N THR A 725 -35.47 -2.49 35.98
CA THR A 725 -36.08 -2.67 37.30
C THR A 725 -36.63 -4.09 37.50
N THR A 726 -35.97 -4.89 38.34
CA THR A 726 -36.64 -5.82 39.28
C THR A 726 -35.91 -5.77 40.63
N SER A 727 -36.65 -5.64 41.72
CA SER A 727 -36.14 -5.31 43.07
C SER A 727 -35.47 -6.46 43.81
N ASP A 728 -35.27 -7.62 43.18
CA ASP A 728 -34.77 -8.86 43.82
C ASP A 728 -33.49 -9.40 43.18
N GLU A 729 -32.84 -8.64 42.29
CA GLU A 729 -31.57 -9.09 41.70
C GLU A 729 -30.43 -8.96 42.72
N ASP A 730 -29.92 -10.11 43.16
CA ASP A 730 -28.82 -10.25 44.13
C ASP A 730 -27.64 -9.31 43.79
N ASP A 731 -27.19 -8.53 44.76
CA ASP A 731 -26.02 -7.64 44.66
C ASP A 731 -24.78 -8.40 44.12
N GLU A 732 -24.69 -9.71 44.37
CA GLU A 732 -23.64 -10.56 43.81
C GLU A 732 -23.73 -10.66 42.28
N ASN A 733 -24.92 -10.82 41.70
CA ASN A 733 -25.12 -10.88 40.25
C ASN A 733 -24.79 -9.53 39.58
N ARG A 734 -25.12 -8.42 40.24
CA ARG A 734 -24.73 -7.07 39.78
C ARG A 734 -23.22 -6.88 39.78
N ARG A 735 -22.51 -7.35 40.81
CA ARG A 735 -21.03 -7.33 40.88
C ARG A 735 -20.39 -8.22 39.81
N ARG A 736 -20.91 -9.43 39.59
CA ARG A 736 -20.44 -10.35 38.54
C ARG A 736 -20.58 -9.74 37.15
N ARG A 737 -21.72 -9.09 36.84
CA ARG A 737 -21.91 -8.38 35.57
C ARG A 737 -20.92 -7.24 35.38
N ARG A 738 -20.69 -6.41 36.39
CA ARG A 738 -19.70 -5.32 36.32
C ARG A 738 -18.28 -5.84 36.06
N ARG A 739 -17.86 -6.91 36.75
CA ARG A 739 -16.56 -7.56 36.53
C ARG A 739 -16.43 -8.12 35.10
N PHE A 740 -17.49 -8.75 34.60
CA PHE A 740 -17.50 -9.29 33.24
C PHE A 740 -17.43 -8.20 32.16
N TYR A 741 -18.17 -7.10 32.32
CA TYR A 741 -18.10 -5.97 31.39
C TYR A 741 -16.75 -5.27 31.38
N GLN A 742 -16.15 -5.12 32.55
CA GLN A 742 -14.80 -4.62 32.69
C GLN A 742 -13.81 -5.52 31.94
N LEU A 743 -13.92 -6.83 32.12
CA LEU A 743 -13.08 -7.80 31.41
C LEU A 743 -13.23 -7.67 29.88
N LEU A 744 -14.46 -7.61 29.35
CA LEU A 744 -14.68 -7.44 27.91
C LEU A 744 -14.12 -6.12 27.37
N ARG A 745 -14.26 -5.03 28.12
CA ARG A 745 -13.66 -3.74 27.79
C ARG A 745 -12.14 -3.84 27.72
N ASP A 746 -11.56 -4.48 28.72
CA ASP A 746 -10.12 -4.64 28.85
C ASP A 746 -9.55 -5.58 27.78
N ILE A 747 -10.28 -6.63 27.39
CA ILE A 747 -9.96 -7.51 26.25
C ILE A 747 -10.00 -6.73 24.94
N ASN A 748 -11.07 -5.98 24.65
CA ASN A 748 -11.17 -5.16 23.44
C ASN A 748 -9.99 -4.19 23.35
N PHE A 749 -9.62 -3.60 24.47
CA PHE A 749 -8.50 -2.67 24.56
C PHE A 749 -7.14 -3.37 24.39
N ALA A 750 -6.94 -4.50 25.05
CA ALA A 750 -5.75 -5.35 24.92
C ALA A 750 -5.58 -5.92 23.51
N SER A 751 -6.65 -6.21 22.79
CA SER A 751 -6.60 -6.67 21.39
C SER A 751 -5.98 -5.65 20.43
N LYS A 752 -5.81 -4.40 20.87
CA LYS A 752 -5.11 -3.34 20.13
C LYS A 752 -3.61 -3.29 20.42
N ALA A 753 -3.13 -3.98 21.46
CA ALA A 753 -1.71 -4.13 21.74
C ALA A 753 -1.04 -4.96 20.63
N LYS A 754 0.12 -4.50 20.14
CA LYS A 754 0.79 -5.10 18.98
C LYS A 754 1.92 -6.09 19.33
N THR A 755 2.36 -6.15 20.58
CA THR A 755 3.69 -6.70 20.92
C THR A 755 3.62 -8.06 21.62
N ALA A 756 2.92 -8.16 22.75
CA ALA A 756 2.81 -9.42 23.49
C ALA A 756 1.60 -9.42 24.43
N PHE A 757 1.14 -10.63 24.75
CA PHE A 757 0.19 -10.90 25.83
C PHE A 757 0.88 -11.82 26.85
N VAL A 758 0.83 -11.46 28.14
CA VAL A 758 1.44 -12.24 29.22
C VAL A 758 0.36 -12.57 30.25
N GLY A 759 0.09 -13.86 30.43
CA GLY A 759 -0.82 -14.36 31.46
C GLY A 759 -0.67 -15.86 31.73
N PRO A 760 -1.20 -16.35 32.87
CA PRO A 760 -1.19 -17.78 33.17
C PRO A 760 -2.09 -18.52 32.16
N LEU A 761 -1.67 -19.67 31.62
CA LEU A 761 -2.52 -20.50 30.75
C LEU A 761 -3.67 -21.09 31.58
N ASN A 762 -4.75 -20.33 31.70
CA ASN A 762 -6.04 -20.77 32.19
C ASN A 762 -7.10 -20.39 31.15
N SER A 763 -8.36 -20.69 31.45
CA SER A 763 -9.41 -20.70 30.43
C SER A 763 -9.77 -19.34 29.82
N TYR A 764 -9.30 -18.21 30.39
CA TYR A 764 -9.43 -16.88 29.75
C TYR A 764 -8.28 -16.57 28.77
N THR A 765 -7.10 -17.10 29.04
CA THR A 765 -5.85 -16.89 28.29
C THR A 765 -5.82 -17.63 26.96
N GLU A 766 -6.70 -18.63 26.77
CA GLU A 766 -6.88 -19.32 25.48
C GLU A 766 -7.82 -18.55 24.52
N ILE A 767 -8.62 -17.62 25.04
CA ILE A 767 -9.56 -16.79 24.26
C ILE A 767 -8.94 -15.43 23.89
N LEU A 768 -8.11 -14.89 24.80
CA LEU A 768 -7.30 -13.68 24.62
C LEU A 768 -6.11 -13.95 23.70
#